data_AF-A0A6G6YDI1-F1
#
_entry.id   AF-A0A6G6YDI1-F1
#
_cell.length_a   1.000
_cell.length_b   1.000
_cell.length_c   1.000
_cell.angle_alpha   90.00
_cell.angle_beta   90.00
_cell.angle_gamma   90.00
#
_symmetry.space_group_name_H-M   'P 1'
#
loop_
_entity.id
_entity.type
_entity.pdbx_description
1 polymer ?
#
loop_
_entity_poly.entity_id
_entity_poly.type
_entity_poly.pdbx_seq_one_letter_code
_entity_poly.pdbx_strand_id
1 'polypeptide(L)'
;MNVRFKNFLALLAVAISVFCYAQTPTLIASGTYKASGSGASGIPPVSIDIPAGKNRVMIISTFSERVHSTYNSNFVYNTDGATDGDYAHPIFVNGVSGTFLSAPWTSNKNISGNSATVNFSTNNTVRYVSDAMGLPTGIATVTFTGINLPENSGDEMIVNVAVFANASANLSLLSWNNVTDFDTTPFLTLSGTTPTIPVGNTIGNIVFLGTGGITQSKTVTFSTGWTAIQSDIVTNTAGSSPYTLSPNEHDGIGFTTAYRTIASGNPTFTLSRTATNPSTEAASANLISILPMARPSVSGTVYIDNNGLTGGINNGGTGGGIWNIANALYVNAVDTNGNVVATALVNTSGVFTFAAGGALIEGDVIKFQLSKTQGTVGQPAPVKELPVGWGTVGESTTNGTSDGTINGEFTLTIGTVNSPNNTTNRFGVTACAAGTVAPTVENLFINCPATFVNLNTAHTGTVPANTSLVWFTNNTHTGTALFGTQITQAGAGTYYAFYYDSTNICYSPAATVNVIANTIDSDGDGVLDTCDLDDDNDGILDSSECQSSDRISNGVFPTSGSLTGWTTSGSYSLTSRGLEFTADNSTITTVSQSLTGVFANSNIYVNDINWLTTNTSGATSTLVTEFLYNGTVYATIDTGTGVAGSIPTVRGNNGAVTNISTLPSIGSAGTWSTTNTDLIITLPPTISSSSGTFQIRFRAGTSGNSVDDISIRSVQLISCSDFDGDGIPNFLDLDSDGDGCPDAVEGSGNFNPTTTASGTLTSQSPNINFGTAVDANGIPTTVGASGQGIGDSLDTLKHCKDSDGDGIPDWQDLDDDNDGILDCVENGLNTTVDKIFKANNSATLITSPSTGPVHQFRLTNGGSQNGQVWSYGKVDFTKSFSLPMKALLSDADGIAIVFHNSPLAQSASGTNGQGLGARGIANGIALELDTFVNSCANDANNGANCDPNFDHGSIRTTAGWIDAGKLAGDTQLGDGTVDDGVWHNVVINWNAATRNLSYTFDGVPVTNYTFPTTGANAIETILGGNSAYFGFTASTGGAGNNNSVGFDDLCALPLTLDFDNDGIPNHLDLDSDGDGCTDAIEGAGNFTASQLTSASGTLTSQTPNQNFGTTVDANGVPTVVGASGQALGDAQNASVNSQCNTFCYKPAITDGNTYPSKHGITALGRAGVENDNWPMVRQSAWTVLEAKTKGFVVNRVKFNTSNQPVADNGTTLVITNPVEGMMVYDTTNNCLKVYTSNDGGTTFNWYCMSTQTCPN
;
A
#
# COMPACT_ATOMS: atom_id res chain seq x y z
N MET A 1 13.99 -27.93 -30.52
CA MET A 1 12.79 -28.22 -31.35
C MET A 1 12.44 -29.70 -31.50
N ASN A 2 13.39 -30.66 -31.48
CA ASN A 2 13.09 -32.08 -31.80
C ASN A 2 12.63 -33.00 -30.64
N VAL A 3 12.62 -32.53 -29.39
CA VAL A 3 12.16 -33.34 -28.22
C VAL A 3 10.70 -33.08 -27.89
N ARG A 4 10.20 -31.86 -28.11
CA ARG A 4 8.79 -31.50 -27.89
C ARG A 4 7.83 -32.08 -28.94
N PHE A 5 8.29 -32.29 -30.18
CA PHE A 5 7.46 -32.85 -31.26
C PHE A 5 7.24 -34.38 -31.11
N LYS A 6 8.23 -35.11 -30.56
CA LYS A 6 8.10 -36.55 -30.26
C LYS A 6 7.23 -36.82 -29.04
N ASN A 7 7.30 -35.97 -28.02
CA ASN A 7 6.39 -36.06 -26.87
C ASN A 7 4.96 -35.65 -27.25
N PHE A 8 4.79 -34.72 -28.21
CA PHE A 8 3.47 -34.37 -28.74
C PHE A 8 2.86 -35.51 -29.58
N LEU A 9 3.64 -36.22 -30.39
CA LEU A 9 3.16 -37.41 -31.11
C LEU A 9 2.93 -38.62 -30.19
N ALA A 10 3.71 -38.79 -29.13
CA ALA A 10 3.51 -39.84 -28.14
C ALA A 10 2.30 -39.56 -27.24
N LEU A 11 2.06 -38.30 -26.84
CA LEU A 11 0.82 -37.91 -26.16
C LEU A 11 -0.38 -37.99 -27.10
N LEU A 12 -0.23 -37.67 -28.38
CA LEU A 12 -1.30 -37.81 -29.38
C LEU A 12 -1.61 -39.28 -29.66
N ALA A 13 -0.59 -40.14 -29.71
CA ALA A 13 -0.78 -41.59 -29.86
C ALA A 13 -1.37 -42.24 -28.60
N VAL A 14 -1.00 -41.79 -27.40
CA VAL A 14 -1.58 -42.25 -26.13
C VAL A 14 -2.99 -41.67 -25.90
N ALA A 15 -3.27 -40.43 -26.31
CA ALA A 15 -4.61 -39.83 -26.25
C ALA A 15 -5.56 -40.44 -27.29
N ILE A 16 -5.05 -40.83 -28.47
CA ILE A 16 -5.84 -41.55 -29.48
C ILE A 16 -6.03 -43.03 -29.09
N SER A 17 -5.12 -43.64 -28.31
CA SER A 17 -5.21 -45.05 -27.93
C SER A 17 -5.90 -45.33 -26.59
N VAL A 18 -6.13 -44.33 -25.73
CA VAL A 18 -6.74 -44.55 -24.39
C VAL A 18 -8.26 -44.30 -24.35
N PHE A 19 -8.87 -43.81 -25.43
CA PHE A 19 -10.34 -43.72 -25.56
C PHE A 19 -10.88 -44.47 -26.79
N CYS A 20 -10.32 -45.65 -27.08
CA CYS A 20 -11.13 -46.70 -27.70
C CYS A 20 -12.14 -47.19 -26.65
N TYR A 21 -13.21 -46.42 -26.43
CA TYR A 21 -14.41 -46.89 -25.73
C TYR A 21 -14.77 -48.26 -26.31
N ALA A 22 -14.68 -49.31 -25.48
CA ALA A 22 -14.74 -50.69 -25.91
C ALA A 22 -15.97 -50.93 -26.80
N GLN A 23 -15.71 -51.02 -28.11
CA GLN A 23 -16.74 -51.03 -29.14
C GLN A 23 -17.43 -52.39 -29.26
N THR A 24 -17.15 -53.31 -28.35
CA THR A 24 -17.50 -54.72 -28.44
C THR A 24 -17.86 -55.22 -27.04
N PRO A 25 -18.93 -56.02 -26.91
CA PRO A 25 -19.17 -56.77 -25.68
C PRO A 25 -17.89 -57.45 -25.21
N THR A 26 -17.50 -57.21 -23.96
CA THR A 26 -16.21 -57.68 -23.44
C THR A 26 -16.46 -58.71 -22.36
N LEU A 27 -15.85 -59.90 -22.48
CA LEU A 27 -15.91 -60.91 -21.43
C LEU A 27 -15.17 -60.41 -20.19
N ILE A 28 -15.87 -60.24 -19.07
CA ILE A 28 -15.32 -59.71 -17.81
C ILE A 28 -15.24 -60.75 -16.69
N ALA A 29 -16.04 -61.81 -16.76
CA ALA A 29 -15.94 -62.94 -15.83
C ALA A 29 -16.43 -64.21 -16.51
N SER A 30 -15.87 -65.34 -16.11
CA SER A 30 -16.35 -66.65 -16.53
C SER A 30 -16.01 -67.69 -15.45
N GLY A 31 -16.84 -68.71 -15.29
CA GLY A 31 -16.47 -69.92 -14.53
C GLY A 31 -17.16 -71.18 -15.04
N THR A 32 -16.45 -72.31 -14.97
CA THR A 32 -17.01 -73.65 -15.18
C THR A 32 -17.27 -74.32 -13.85
N TYR A 33 -18.42 -74.96 -13.70
CA TYR A 33 -18.80 -75.70 -12.50
C TYR A 33 -19.32 -77.07 -12.91
N LYS A 34 -18.92 -78.10 -12.17
CA LYS A 34 -19.19 -79.49 -12.54
C LYS A 34 -19.53 -80.35 -11.35
N ALA A 35 -20.45 -81.29 -11.56
CA ALA A 35 -20.78 -82.30 -10.59
C ALA A 35 -21.21 -83.59 -11.29
N SER A 36 -21.13 -84.68 -10.54
CA SER A 36 -21.49 -86.04 -10.92
C SER A 36 -22.08 -86.75 -9.71
N GLY A 37 -23.10 -87.58 -9.87
CA GLY A 37 -23.73 -88.35 -8.80
C GLY A 37 -25.19 -87.96 -8.50
N SER A 38 -25.95 -88.77 -7.77
CA SER A 38 -27.42 -88.65 -7.67
C SER A 38 -27.95 -87.49 -6.78
N GLY A 39 -29.18 -87.04 -7.05
CA GLY A 39 -29.88 -85.99 -6.34
C GLY A 39 -29.16 -84.65 -6.36
N ALA A 40 -29.20 -83.93 -5.24
CA ALA A 40 -28.52 -82.63 -5.08
C ALA A 40 -26.98 -82.73 -5.25
N SER A 41 -26.39 -83.93 -5.14
CA SER A 41 -24.93 -84.11 -5.24
C SER A 41 -24.37 -84.01 -6.66
N GLY A 42 -25.22 -84.14 -7.68
CA GLY A 42 -24.80 -83.96 -9.08
C GLY A 42 -25.25 -82.66 -9.73
N ILE A 43 -25.79 -81.73 -8.94
CA ILE A 43 -25.93 -80.33 -9.36
C ILE A 43 -24.73 -79.57 -8.77
N PRO A 44 -23.87 -78.95 -9.60
CA PRO A 44 -22.72 -78.23 -9.07
C PRO A 44 -23.16 -76.98 -8.29
N PRO A 45 -22.57 -76.69 -7.12
CA PRO A 45 -22.72 -75.39 -6.50
C PRO A 45 -22.02 -74.35 -7.37
N VAL A 46 -22.79 -73.38 -7.88
CA VAL A 46 -22.27 -72.32 -8.74
C VAL A 46 -22.17 -71.03 -7.93
N SER A 47 -20.93 -70.58 -7.71
CA SER A 47 -20.64 -69.30 -7.08
C SER A 47 -19.60 -68.57 -7.91
N ILE A 48 -20.00 -67.44 -8.50
CA ILE A 48 -19.14 -66.63 -9.37
C ILE A 48 -19.06 -65.19 -8.83
N ASP A 49 -17.86 -64.64 -8.80
CA ASP A 49 -17.65 -63.22 -8.51
C ASP A 49 -17.92 -62.40 -9.78
N ILE A 50 -18.93 -61.52 -9.74
CA ILE A 50 -19.32 -60.67 -10.87
C ILE A 50 -18.69 -59.29 -10.70
N PRO A 51 -17.70 -58.91 -11.54
CA PRO A 51 -17.05 -57.61 -11.45
C PRO A 51 -18.02 -56.46 -11.63
N ALA A 52 -17.75 -55.33 -10.96
CA ALA A 52 -18.48 -54.09 -11.20
C ALA A 52 -18.35 -53.66 -12.66
N GLY A 53 -19.44 -53.16 -13.24
CA GLY A 53 -19.47 -52.69 -14.62
C GLY A 53 -20.82 -52.07 -14.95
N LYS A 54 -20.95 -51.56 -16.18
CA LYS A 54 -22.21 -51.06 -16.74
C LYS A 54 -22.65 -51.93 -17.90
N ASN A 55 -23.95 -52.10 -18.08
CA ASN A 55 -24.56 -52.81 -19.20
C ASN A 55 -24.03 -54.24 -19.34
N ARG A 56 -24.04 -54.96 -18.22
CA ARG A 56 -23.57 -56.34 -18.12
C ARG A 56 -24.67 -57.34 -18.45
N VAL A 57 -24.25 -58.45 -19.04
CA VAL A 57 -25.08 -59.63 -19.32
C VAL A 57 -24.33 -60.87 -18.89
N MET A 58 -24.92 -61.66 -18.00
CA MET A 58 -24.48 -62.99 -17.61
C MET A 58 -25.23 -64.05 -18.41
N ILE A 59 -24.50 -64.88 -19.15
CA ILE A 59 -25.03 -66.01 -19.93
C ILE A 59 -24.63 -67.29 -19.22
N ILE A 60 -25.61 -68.17 -18.97
CA ILE A 60 -25.45 -69.41 -18.22
C ILE A 60 -25.85 -70.53 -19.17
N SER A 61 -24.88 -71.39 -19.48
CA SER A 61 -25.04 -72.54 -20.38
C SER A 61 -24.83 -73.81 -19.59
N THR A 62 -25.80 -74.71 -19.59
CA THR A 62 -25.71 -76.00 -18.91
C THR A 62 -25.67 -77.11 -19.95
N PHE A 63 -24.88 -78.15 -19.67
CA PHE A 63 -24.90 -79.40 -20.42
C PHE A 63 -25.04 -80.54 -19.42
N SER A 64 -26.04 -81.38 -19.61
CA SER A 64 -26.33 -82.49 -18.71
C SER A 64 -26.63 -83.76 -19.49
N GLU A 65 -26.15 -84.87 -18.95
CA GLU A 65 -26.50 -86.23 -19.36
C GLU A 65 -27.65 -86.77 -18.48
N ARG A 66 -28.52 -87.61 -19.06
CA ARG A 66 -29.73 -88.10 -18.40
C ARG A 66 -30.10 -89.52 -18.87
N VAL A 67 -30.20 -90.47 -17.93
CA VAL A 67 -30.72 -91.84 -18.19
C VAL A 67 -32.25 -91.92 -18.06
N HIS A 68 -32.92 -92.58 -19.00
CA HIS A 68 -34.37 -92.82 -19.00
C HIS A 68 -34.67 -94.30 -18.65
N SER A 69 -35.22 -94.55 -17.46
CA SER A 69 -35.88 -95.84 -17.17
C SER A 69 -37.32 -95.83 -17.75
N THR A 70 -37.91 -97.00 -17.98
CA THR A 70 -39.13 -97.17 -18.79
C THR A 70 -40.44 -96.74 -18.14
N TYR A 71 -40.46 -96.17 -16.92
CA TYR A 71 -41.70 -95.68 -16.31
C TYR A 71 -41.46 -94.39 -15.52
N ASN A 72 -42.16 -93.32 -15.95
CA ASN A 72 -42.26 -91.99 -15.35
C ASN A 72 -41.03 -91.10 -15.61
N SER A 73 -41.07 -90.34 -16.71
CA SER A 73 -40.08 -89.30 -16.96
C SER A 73 -40.21 -88.20 -15.90
N ASN A 74 -39.17 -87.97 -15.10
CA ASN A 74 -39.11 -86.93 -14.06
C ASN A 74 -39.02 -85.50 -14.63
N PHE A 75 -39.73 -85.19 -15.73
CA PHE A 75 -39.97 -83.81 -16.11
C PHE A 75 -40.90 -83.20 -15.07
N VAL A 76 -40.41 -82.24 -14.29
CA VAL A 76 -41.31 -81.26 -13.70
C VAL A 76 -41.77 -80.38 -14.86
N TYR A 77 -42.99 -80.61 -15.34
CA TYR A 77 -43.66 -79.67 -16.25
C TYR A 77 -43.67 -78.28 -15.59
N ASN A 78 -43.35 -77.26 -16.39
CA ASN A 78 -43.17 -75.86 -16.00
C ASN A 78 -43.91 -75.42 -14.72
N THR A 79 -43.14 -74.94 -13.74
CA THR A 79 -43.68 -74.23 -12.57
C THR A 79 -43.43 -72.72 -12.62
N ASP A 80 -42.76 -72.20 -13.66
CA ASP A 80 -42.46 -70.76 -13.83
C ASP A 80 -43.45 -70.02 -14.76
N GLY A 81 -44.39 -70.74 -15.39
CA GLY A 81 -45.42 -70.16 -16.26
C GLY A 81 -44.93 -69.71 -17.65
N ALA A 82 -43.69 -70.01 -18.04
CA ALA A 82 -43.16 -69.65 -19.35
C ALA A 82 -43.56 -70.67 -20.44
N THR A 83 -43.58 -70.27 -21.71
CA THR A 83 -43.75 -71.18 -22.87
C THR A 83 -42.43 -71.84 -23.29
N ASP A 84 -41.50 -71.95 -22.35
CA ASP A 84 -40.20 -72.56 -22.53
C ASP A 84 -40.43 -74.05 -22.82
N GLY A 85 -40.04 -74.53 -24.00
CA GLY A 85 -40.35 -75.89 -24.46
C GLY A 85 -40.04 -76.96 -23.41
N ASP A 86 -40.74 -78.11 -23.48
CA ASP A 86 -40.92 -79.15 -22.44
C ASP A 86 -39.65 -79.71 -21.73
N TYR A 87 -38.45 -79.20 -22.04
CA TYR A 87 -37.14 -79.73 -21.65
C TYR A 87 -36.20 -78.69 -21.00
N ALA A 88 -36.59 -77.43 -20.77
CA ALA A 88 -35.72 -76.41 -20.14
C ALA A 88 -35.83 -76.37 -18.61
N HIS A 89 -34.72 -76.10 -17.90
CA HIS A 89 -34.74 -75.93 -16.44
C HIS A 89 -34.69 -74.44 -16.04
N PRO A 90 -35.43 -73.99 -15.01
CA PRO A 90 -35.31 -72.64 -14.46
C PRO A 90 -33.95 -72.41 -13.81
N ILE A 91 -33.34 -71.25 -14.10
CA ILE A 91 -32.05 -70.81 -13.56
C ILE A 91 -32.25 -69.45 -12.91
N PHE A 92 -31.81 -69.30 -11.66
CA PHE A 92 -31.87 -68.04 -10.91
C PHE A 92 -30.47 -67.59 -10.49
N VAL A 93 -30.21 -66.28 -10.55
CA VAL A 93 -28.97 -65.66 -10.06
C VAL A 93 -29.34 -64.78 -8.86
N ASN A 94 -28.97 -65.18 -7.65
CA ASN A 94 -29.39 -64.52 -6.40
C ASN A 94 -30.91 -64.21 -6.36
N GLY A 95 -31.74 -65.14 -6.86
CA GLY A 95 -33.21 -65.00 -6.91
C GLY A 95 -33.75 -64.25 -8.15
N VAL A 96 -32.91 -63.68 -9.00
CA VAL A 96 -33.32 -63.10 -10.29
C VAL A 96 -33.49 -64.22 -11.33
N SER A 97 -34.68 -64.34 -11.92
CA SER A 97 -34.97 -65.37 -12.93
C SER A 97 -34.25 -65.08 -14.25
N GLY A 98 -33.55 -66.07 -14.79
CA GLY A 98 -32.89 -65.99 -16.08
C GLY A 98 -33.87 -66.12 -17.26
N THR A 99 -33.73 -65.23 -18.24
CA THR A 99 -34.51 -65.25 -19.48
C THR A 99 -34.06 -66.41 -20.37
N PHE A 100 -35.02 -67.19 -20.88
CA PHE A 100 -34.79 -68.33 -21.76
C PHE A 100 -34.24 -67.93 -23.14
N LEU A 101 -33.21 -68.65 -23.61
CA LEU A 101 -32.72 -68.54 -24.99
C LEU A 101 -32.90 -69.85 -25.76
N SER A 102 -32.41 -70.97 -25.22
CA SER A 102 -32.49 -72.28 -25.90
C SER A 102 -32.36 -73.47 -24.95
N ALA A 103 -32.82 -74.64 -25.38
CA ALA A 103 -32.59 -75.92 -24.71
C ALA A 103 -32.57 -77.11 -25.70
N PRO A 104 -31.64 -77.18 -26.67
CA PRO A 104 -31.49 -78.34 -27.53
C PRO A 104 -31.26 -79.62 -26.73
N TRP A 105 -32.06 -80.63 -27.03
CA TRP A 105 -32.03 -81.95 -26.40
C TRP A 105 -32.01 -83.06 -27.46
N THR A 106 -31.43 -84.21 -27.16
CA THR A 106 -31.42 -85.37 -28.06
C THR A 106 -31.43 -86.67 -27.27
N SER A 107 -31.94 -87.76 -27.85
CA SER A 107 -31.97 -89.09 -27.22
C SER A 107 -31.46 -90.16 -28.19
N ASN A 108 -30.56 -91.05 -27.76
CA ASN A 108 -30.11 -92.19 -28.59
C ASN A 108 -31.03 -93.42 -28.38
N LYS A 109 -31.36 -94.11 -29.48
CA LYS A 109 -32.17 -95.33 -29.54
C LYS A 109 -31.45 -96.36 -30.40
N ASN A 110 -30.79 -97.37 -29.84
CA ASN A 110 -30.16 -98.42 -30.66
C ASN A 110 -30.80 -99.81 -30.57
N ILE A 111 -31.61 -100.09 -31.60
CA ILE A 111 -31.76 -101.32 -32.40
C ILE A 111 -31.47 -102.66 -31.69
N SER A 112 -32.50 -103.29 -31.14
CA SER A 112 -32.98 -104.63 -31.57
C SER A 112 -34.33 -104.92 -30.91
N GLY A 113 -35.27 -105.48 -31.66
CA GLY A 113 -36.69 -105.52 -31.29
C GLY A 113 -36.99 -106.32 -30.03
N ASN A 114 -37.08 -105.66 -28.88
CA ASN A 114 -37.99 -106.02 -27.77
C ASN A 114 -38.14 -104.82 -26.82
N SER A 115 -39.36 -104.53 -26.40
CA SER A 115 -39.81 -103.24 -25.83
C SER A 115 -39.41 -102.96 -24.37
N ALA A 116 -38.12 -103.02 -24.02
CA ALA A 116 -37.62 -102.69 -22.68
C ALA A 116 -36.19 -102.12 -22.67
N THR A 117 -35.92 -101.07 -23.46
CA THR A 117 -34.56 -100.51 -23.67
C THR A 117 -34.38 -99.11 -23.05
N VAL A 118 -33.26 -98.93 -22.34
CA VAL A 118 -32.74 -97.69 -21.73
C VAL A 118 -32.48 -96.62 -22.81
N ASN A 119 -32.96 -95.38 -22.61
CA ASN A 119 -32.60 -94.24 -23.49
C ASN A 119 -31.63 -93.31 -22.74
N PHE A 120 -30.55 -92.89 -23.41
CA PHE A 120 -29.70 -91.79 -22.94
C PHE A 120 -30.13 -90.50 -23.62
N SER A 121 -30.17 -89.39 -22.88
CA SER A 121 -30.52 -88.08 -23.41
C SER A 121 -29.57 -86.98 -22.94
N THR A 122 -29.33 -85.99 -23.79
CA THR A 122 -28.65 -84.73 -23.39
C THR A 122 -29.61 -83.58 -23.34
N ASN A 123 -29.25 -82.59 -22.54
CA ASN A 123 -29.87 -81.29 -22.53
C ASN A 123 -28.81 -80.19 -22.46
N ASN A 124 -28.85 -79.26 -23.42
CA ASN A 124 -27.97 -78.09 -23.47
C ASN A 124 -28.80 -76.80 -23.32
N THR A 125 -29.06 -76.36 -22.08
CA THR A 125 -29.91 -75.19 -21.80
C THR A 125 -29.07 -73.90 -21.72
N VAL A 126 -29.55 -72.81 -22.33
CA VAL A 126 -28.94 -71.48 -22.21
C VAL A 126 -29.97 -70.45 -21.74
N ARG A 127 -29.63 -69.71 -20.68
CA ARG A 127 -30.39 -68.56 -20.16
C ARG A 127 -29.47 -67.36 -19.91
N TYR A 128 -30.02 -66.16 -19.79
CA TYR A 128 -29.25 -64.96 -19.45
C TYR A 128 -29.93 -64.06 -18.40
N VAL A 129 -29.12 -63.27 -17.69
CA VAL A 129 -29.54 -62.20 -16.76
C VAL A 129 -28.72 -60.94 -17.07
N SER A 130 -29.35 -59.78 -17.17
CA SER A 130 -28.67 -58.50 -17.43
C SER A 130 -28.78 -57.51 -16.25
N ASP A 131 -28.00 -56.43 -16.27
CA ASP A 131 -28.13 -55.35 -15.27
C ASP A 131 -29.56 -54.79 -15.21
N ALA A 132 -30.26 -54.69 -16.35
CA ALA A 132 -31.66 -54.25 -16.42
C ALA A 132 -32.63 -55.21 -15.72
N MET A 133 -32.24 -56.48 -15.56
CA MET A 133 -32.99 -57.51 -14.82
C MET A 133 -32.60 -57.57 -13.33
N GLY A 134 -31.57 -56.84 -12.90
CA GLY A 134 -31.06 -56.84 -11.53
C GLY A 134 -29.83 -57.73 -11.30
N LEU A 135 -28.96 -57.92 -12.31
CA LEU A 135 -27.69 -58.65 -12.13
C LEU A 135 -26.84 -58.02 -11.01
N PRO A 136 -26.46 -58.77 -9.95
CA PRO A 136 -25.70 -58.21 -8.83
C PRO A 136 -24.22 -57.96 -9.18
N THR A 137 -23.53 -57.22 -8.31
CA THR A 137 -22.06 -57.07 -8.32
C THR A 137 -21.50 -57.79 -7.10
N GLY A 138 -20.34 -58.44 -7.25
CA GLY A 138 -19.73 -59.30 -6.23
C GLY A 138 -20.15 -60.76 -6.36
N ILE A 139 -20.01 -61.53 -5.28
CA ILE A 139 -20.31 -62.97 -5.25
C ILE A 139 -21.80 -63.21 -5.52
N ALA A 140 -22.09 -63.89 -6.63
CA ALA A 140 -23.41 -64.33 -7.02
C ALA A 140 -23.52 -65.86 -6.99
N THR A 141 -24.64 -66.35 -6.49
CA THR A 141 -25.00 -67.77 -6.48
C THR A 141 -25.98 -68.06 -7.61
N VAL A 142 -25.73 -69.12 -8.36
CA VAL A 142 -26.68 -69.60 -9.38
C VAL A 142 -27.38 -70.84 -8.84
N THR A 143 -28.70 -70.76 -8.74
CA THR A 143 -29.54 -71.86 -8.23
C THR A 143 -30.40 -72.43 -9.34
N PHE A 144 -30.51 -73.74 -9.34
CA PHE A 144 -31.33 -74.50 -10.27
C PHE A 144 -32.53 -75.07 -9.49
N THR A 145 -33.75 -74.70 -9.88
CA THR A 145 -34.96 -75.15 -9.19
C THR A 145 -35.73 -76.14 -10.04
N GLY A 146 -36.32 -77.17 -9.43
CA GLY A 146 -37.12 -78.16 -10.16
C GLY A 146 -36.31 -79.20 -10.94
N ILE A 147 -35.00 -79.30 -10.67
CA ILE A 147 -34.13 -80.32 -11.26
C ILE A 147 -34.01 -81.52 -10.30
N ASN A 148 -34.54 -82.69 -10.68
CA ASN A 148 -34.30 -84.00 -10.04
C ASN A 148 -33.23 -84.78 -10.82
N LEU A 149 -32.16 -84.10 -11.22
CA LEU A 149 -31.04 -84.66 -11.95
C LEU A 149 -29.74 -84.25 -11.26
N PRO A 150 -28.72 -85.13 -11.26
CA PRO A 150 -28.75 -86.53 -11.69
C PRO A 150 -29.67 -87.39 -10.83
N GLU A 151 -30.33 -88.40 -11.40
CA GLU A 151 -31.15 -89.34 -10.63
C GLU A 151 -30.31 -90.54 -10.17
N ASN A 152 -29.24 -90.86 -10.89
CA ASN A 152 -28.33 -91.97 -10.61
C ASN A 152 -26.95 -91.48 -10.18
N SER A 153 -26.14 -92.36 -9.58
CA SER A 153 -24.71 -92.08 -9.34
C SER A 153 -23.91 -91.86 -10.64
N GLY A 154 -24.56 -92.16 -11.78
CA GLY A 154 -24.03 -92.16 -13.14
C GLY A 154 -24.25 -90.88 -13.97
N ASP A 155 -25.04 -89.88 -13.55
CA ASP A 155 -25.27 -88.69 -14.40
C ASP A 155 -24.38 -87.48 -14.03
N GLU A 156 -24.08 -86.65 -15.04
CA GLU A 156 -23.20 -85.49 -14.97
C GLU A 156 -23.89 -84.19 -15.40
N MET A 157 -23.48 -83.09 -14.77
CA MET A 157 -23.82 -81.73 -15.21
C MET A 157 -22.57 -80.85 -15.25
N ILE A 158 -22.40 -80.13 -16.35
CA ILE A 158 -21.48 -78.99 -16.49
C ILE A 158 -22.30 -77.71 -16.62
N VAL A 159 -21.90 -76.68 -15.90
CA VAL A 159 -22.42 -75.32 -16.01
C VAL A 159 -21.28 -74.39 -16.40
N ASN A 160 -21.41 -73.77 -17.57
CA ASN A 160 -20.52 -72.71 -18.03
C ASN A 160 -21.19 -71.36 -17.87
N VAL A 161 -20.53 -70.43 -17.18
CA VAL A 161 -20.97 -69.06 -17.00
C VAL A 161 -20.04 -68.12 -17.74
N ALA A 162 -20.59 -67.16 -18.49
CA ALA A 162 -19.85 -66.08 -19.13
C ALA A 162 -20.56 -64.74 -18.92
N VAL A 163 -19.87 -63.76 -18.35
CA VAL A 163 -20.38 -62.41 -18.11
C VAL A 163 -19.71 -61.43 -19.06
N PHE A 164 -20.50 -60.73 -19.86
CA PHE A 164 -20.05 -59.69 -20.78
C PHE A 164 -20.46 -58.31 -20.27
N ALA A 165 -19.58 -57.32 -20.36
CA ALA A 165 -19.91 -55.89 -20.19
C ALA A 165 -20.09 -55.21 -21.55
N ASN A 166 -20.67 -54.01 -21.56
CA ASN A 166 -20.99 -53.24 -22.78
C ASN A 166 -21.92 -53.98 -23.75
N ALA A 167 -22.82 -54.80 -23.20
CA ALA A 167 -23.76 -55.62 -23.94
C ALA A 167 -25.20 -55.10 -23.76
N SER A 168 -25.94 -55.06 -24.87
CA SER A 168 -27.37 -54.84 -24.84
C SER A 168 -28.08 -56.02 -24.17
N ALA A 169 -29.17 -55.74 -23.45
CA ALA A 169 -30.03 -56.77 -22.88
C ALA A 169 -30.81 -57.58 -23.94
N ASN A 170 -30.74 -57.20 -25.22
CA ASN A 170 -31.43 -57.85 -26.34
C ASN A 170 -30.56 -58.92 -27.01
N LEU A 171 -30.32 -60.04 -26.32
CA LEU A 171 -29.62 -61.20 -26.90
C LEU A 171 -30.55 -61.98 -27.83
N SER A 172 -29.98 -62.59 -28.87
CA SER A 172 -30.75 -63.46 -29.77
C SER A 172 -30.05 -64.78 -30.04
N LEU A 173 -30.82 -65.88 -29.94
CA LEU A 173 -30.42 -67.19 -30.44
C LEU A 173 -30.44 -67.15 -31.97
N LEU A 174 -29.30 -67.40 -32.60
CA LEU A 174 -29.18 -67.39 -34.05
C LEU A 174 -29.41 -68.78 -34.67
N SER A 175 -28.96 -69.84 -34.01
CA SER A 175 -29.07 -71.22 -34.48
C SER A 175 -28.83 -72.19 -33.32
N TRP A 176 -29.40 -73.39 -33.40
CA TRP A 176 -29.10 -74.51 -32.52
C TRP A 176 -29.19 -75.81 -33.32
N ASN A 177 -28.45 -76.85 -32.91
CA ASN A 177 -28.51 -78.16 -33.58
C ASN A 177 -28.13 -79.30 -32.61
N ASN A 178 -28.61 -80.51 -32.89
CA ASN A 178 -28.32 -81.72 -32.12
C ASN A 178 -28.11 -82.93 -33.05
N VAL A 179 -27.41 -83.96 -32.58
CA VAL A 179 -27.15 -85.20 -33.34
C VAL A 179 -27.25 -86.40 -32.39
N THR A 180 -28.02 -87.43 -32.78
CA THR A 180 -28.25 -88.66 -32.00
C THR A 180 -27.13 -89.68 -32.14
N ASP A 181 -26.47 -89.74 -33.30
CA ASP A 181 -25.32 -90.62 -33.61
C ASP A 181 -24.16 -89.77 -34.14
N PHE A 182 -23.44 -89.13 -33.23
CA PHE A 182 -22.30 -88.27 -33.53
C PHE A 182 -21.09 -89.02 -34.12
N ASP A 183 -21.25 -90.32 -34.43
CA ASP A 183 -20.29 -91.24 -35.05
C ASP A 183 -20.16 -91.12 -36.57
N THR A 184 -21.22 -90.73 -37.28
CA THR A 184 -21.19 -90.71 -38.76
C THR A 184 -20.50 -89.46 -39.33
N THR A 185 -20.38 -88.39 -38.53
CA THR A 185 -19.66 -87.16 -38.88
C THR A 185 -18.97 -86.60 -37.62
N PRO A 186 -17.63 -86.45 -37.58
CA PRO A 186 -16.93 -85.91 -36.41
C PRO A 186 -17.10 -84.37 -36.24
N PHE A 187 -18.16 -83.80 -36.83
CA PHE A 187 -18.40 -82.37 -36.98
C PHE A 187 -19.90 -82.04 -36.82
N LEU A 188 -20.23 -81.03 -36.03
CA LEU A 188 -21.55 -80.39 -35.95
C LEU A 188 -21.42 -78.91 -36.32
N THR A 189 -21.91 -78.52 -37.48
CA THR A 189 -21.81 -77.14 -37.97
C THR A 189 -23.13 -76.38 -37.81
N LEU A 190 -23.05 -75.17 -37.24
CA LEU A 190 -24.15 -74.22 -37.11
C LEU A 190 -23.85 -72.96 -37.94
N SER A 191 -24.89 -72.38 -38.53
CA SER A 191 -24.86 -71.11 -39.26
C SER A 191 -26.07 -70.28 -38.87
N GLY A 192 -25.86 -69.00 -38.54
CA GLY A 192 -26.93 -68.04 -38.20
C GLY A 192 -26.99 -66.86 -39.17
N THR A 193 -28.16 -66.21 -39.30
CA THR A 193 -28.26 -64.93 -40.02
C THR A 193 -27.69 -63.80 -39.18
N THR A 194 -27.00 -62.85 -39.80
CA THR A 194 -26.53 -61.63 -39.10
C THR A 194 -27.70 -60.89 -38.45
N PRO A 195 -27.64 -60.55 -37.15
CA PRO A 195 -28.68 -59.78 -36.46
C PRO A 195 -28.69 -58.30 -36.92
N THR A 196 -29.76 -57.57 -36.62
CA THR A 196 -29.82 -56.11 -36.85
C THR A 196 -28.70 -55.42 -36.08
N ILE A 197 -27.87 -54.66 -36.80
CA ILE A 197 -26.73 -53.95 -36.20
C ILE A 197 -27.25 -52.68 -35.51
N PRO A 198 -26.99 -52.49 -34.20
CA PRO A 198 -27.38 -51.26 -33.50
C PRO A 198 -26.78 -50.00 -34.16
N VAL A 199 -27.53 -48.90 -34.18
CA VAL A 199 -27.10 -47.63 -34.81
C VAL A 199 -25.74 -47.20 -34.26
N GLY A 200 -24.84 -46.78 -35.15
CA GLY A 200 -23.49 -46.36 -34.78
C GLY A 200 -22.48 -47.50 -34.57
N ASN A 201 -22.87 -48.76 -34.84
CA ASN A 201 -21.99 -49.93 -34.77
C ASN A 201 -21.86 -50.64 -36.14
N THR A 202 -20.92 -51.58 -36.22
CA THR A 202 -20.69 -52.49 -37.35
C THR A 202 -20.85 -53.95 -36.91
N ILE A 203 -20.88 -54.90 -37.84
CA ILE A 203 -20.96 -56.33 -37.52
C ILE A 203 -19.74 -56.83 -36.70
N GLY A 204 -18.57 -56.20 -36.88
CA GLY A 204 -17.37 -56.48 -36.09
C GLY A 204 -17.51 -56.11 -34.61
N ASN A 205 -18.53 -55.33 -34.27
CA ASN A 205 -18.86 -54.93 -32.91
C ASN A 205 -19.75 -55.96 -32.18
N ILE A 206 -20.22 -56.99 -32.88
CA ILE A 206 -21.08 -58.03 -32.32
C ILE A 206 -20.23 -59.22 -31.89
N VAL A 207 -20.47 -59.70 -30.67
CA VAL A 207 -19.87 -60.94 -30.18
C VAL A 207 -20.84 -62.09 -30.40
N PHE A 208 -20.35 -63.15 -31.05
CA PHE A 208 -21.08 -64.40 -31.21
C PHE A 208 -20.55 -65.39 -30.18
N LEU A 209 -21.45 -66.05 -29.45
CA LEU A 209 -21.15 -67.05 -28.45
C LEU A 209 -21.63 -68.42 -28.95
N GLY A 210 -20.72 -69.39 -28.97
CA GLY A 210 -20.99 -70.79 -29.28
C GLY A 210 -20.88 -71.63 -28.01
N THR A 211 -21.87 -72.47 -27.74
CA THR A 211 -21.83 -73.45 -26.65
C THR A 211 -22.10 -74.84 -27.23
N GLY A 212 -21.40 -75.88 -26.79
CA GLY A 212 -21.63 -77.21 -27.33
C GLY A 212 -20.93 -78.32 -26.58
N GLY A 213 -21.55 -79.51 -26.56
CA GLY A 213 -21.02 -80.65 -25.82
C GLY A 213 -21.46 -81.99 -26.38
N ILE A 214 -20.87 -83.05 -25.80
CA ILE A 214 -21.09 -84.46 -26.14
C ILE A 214 -21.24 -85.33 -24.89
N THR A 215 -21.95 -86.46 -25.02
CA THR A 215 -22.14 -87.50 -23.97
C THR A 215 -20.93 -88.40 -23.77
N GLN A 216 -19.72 -87.88 -23.87
CA GLN A 216 -18.51 -88.64 -23.59
C GLN A 216 -17.48 -87.78 -22.90
N SER A 217 -16.66 -88.41 -22.07
CA SER A 217 -15.46 -87.84 -21.44
C SER A 217 -14.35 -87.49 -22.44
N LYS A 218 -14.66 -86.70 -23.46
CA LYS A 218 -13.78 -86.32 -24.57
C LYS A 218 -13.72 -84.80 -24.74
N THR A 219 -12.55 -84.32 -25.15
CA THR A 219 -12.39 -82.91 -25.50
C THR A 219 -13.12 -82.62 -26.79
N VAL A 220 -13.92 -81.55 -26.78
CA VAL A 220 -14.56 -80.96 -27.95
C VAL A 220 -13.95 -79.61 -28.27
N THR A 221 -13.78 -79.31 -29.55
CA THR A 221 -13.18 -78.06 -30.01
C THR A 221 -14.02 -77.38 -31.07
N PHE A 222 -14.02 -76.05 -31.07
CA PHE A 222 -14.63 -75.25 -32.12
C PHE A 222 -13.69 -75.06 -33.32
N SER A 223 -14.27 -74.80 -34.49
CA SER A 223 -13.56 -74.38 -35.70
C SER A 223 -12.60 -73.21 -35.44
N THR A 224 -11.50 -73.13 -36.19
CA THR A 224 -10.47 -72.08 -36.04
C THR A 224 -11.04 -70.67 -36.04
N GLY A 225 -10.50 -69.78 -35.21
CA GLY A 225 -10.92 -68.38 -35.09
C GLY A 225 -11.93 -68.09 -33.98
N TRP A 226 -12.35 -69.11 -33.23
CA TRP A 226 -13.11 -68.98 -31.99
C TRP A 226 -12.19 -68.97 -30.77
N THR A 227 -12.41 -68.04 -29.86
CA THR A 227 -11.69 -67.94 -28.59
C THR A 227 -12.45 -68.74 -27.54
N ALA A 228 -11.85 -69.84 -27.06
CA ALA A 228 -12.44 -70.63 -25.98
C ALA A 228 -12.58 -69.79 -24.70
N ILE A 229 -13.78 -69.78 -24.13
CA ILE A 229 -14.05 -69.26 -22.79
C ILE A 229 -13.77 -70.35 -21.78
N GLN A 230 -14.41 -71.51 -21.98
CA GLN A 230 -14.36 -72.66 -21.09
C GLN A 230 -14.40 -73.95 -21.91
N SER A 231 -13.68 -74.96 -21.46
CA SER A 231 -13.72 -76.30 -22.03
C SER A 231 -13.39 -77.27 -20.91
N ASP A 232 -14.34 -78.13 -20.57
CA ASP A 232 -14.20 -79.03 -19.45
C ASP A 232 -14.83 -80.37 -19.76
N ILE A 233 -14.38 -81.36 -18.98
CA ILE A 233 -14.83 -82.73 -19.04
C ILE A 233 -15.24 -83.12 -17.63
N VAL A 234 -16.38 -83.80 -17.51
CA VAL A 234 -16.77 -84.52 -16.31
C VAL A 234 -16.61 -85.98 -16.60
N THR A 235 -15.62 -86.58 -15.94
CA THR A 235 -15.37 -88.01 -16.01
C THR A 235 -16.19 -88.72 -14.95
N ASN A 236 -16.82 -89.83 -15.31
CA ASN A 236 -17.43 -90.74 -14.35
C ASN A 236 -16.84 -92.15 -14.52
N THR A 237 -16.74 -92.88 -13.43
CA THR A 237 -16.30 -94.28 -13.36
C THR A 237 -17.17 -95.11 -12.41
N ALA A 238 -18.22 -94.51 -11.83
CA ALA A 238 -19.04 -95.05 -10.76
C ALA A 238 -20.51 -95.17 -11.20
N GLY A 239 -20.77 -96.12 -12.11
CA GLY A 239 -22.12 -96.44 -12.55
C GLY A 239 -22.16 -97.81 -13.22
N SER A 240 -22.32 -98.88 -12.45
CA SER A 240 -22.82 -100.12 -13.07
C SER A 240 -24.33 -99.96 -13.23
N SER A 241 -24.80 -99.72 -14.45
CA SER A 241 -26.22 -99.83 -14.76
C SER A 241 -26.78 -101.13 -14.16
N PRO A 242 -27.92 -101.12 -13.43
CA PRO A 242 -28.54 -102.34 -12.92
C PRO A 242 -29.03 -103.27 -14.04
N TYR A 243 -28.95 -102.84 -15.31
CA TYR A 243 -29.27 -103.64 -16.49
C TYR A 243 -27.99 -104.21 -17.10
N THR A 244 -27.83 -105.54 -17.04
CA THR A 244 -26.67 -106.32 -17.53
C THR A 244 -26.53 -106.34 -19.07
N LEU A 245 -26.95 -105.30 -19.80
CA LEU A 245 -26.95 -105.23 -21.26
C LEU A 245 -26.28 -103.98 -21.86
N SER A 246 -25.47 -103.23 -21.10
CA SER A 246 -24.54 -102.28 -21.71
C SER A 246 -23.16 -102.34 -21.05
N PRO A 247 -22.16 -103.00 -21.66
CA PRO A 247 -20.76 -102.81 -21.32
C PRO A 247 -20.22 -101.42 -21.73
N ASN A 248 -21.04 -100.58 -22.40
CA ASN A 248 -20.65 -99.32 -23.02
C ASN A 248 -21.68 -98.20 -22.73
N GLU A 249 -22.09 -98.03 -21.47
CA GLU A 249 -22.56 -96.70 -21.04
C GLU A 249 -21.36 -95.75 -21.16
N HIS A 250 -21.54 -94.62 -21.84
CA HIS A 250 -20.46 -93.71 -22.16
C HIS A 250 -20.20 -92.79 -20.99
N ASP A 251 -19.49 -93.26 -19.97
CA ASP A 251 -19.36 -92.51 -18.72
C ASP A 251 -18.76 -91.10 -18.95
N GLY A 252 -19.56 -90.07 -18.66
CA GLY A 252 -19.17 -88.67 -18.56
C GLY A 252 -19.44 -87.78 -19.78
N ILE A 253 -19.30 -86.45 -19.60
CA ILE A 253 -19.63 -85.43 -20.61
C ILE A 253 -18.46 -84.50 -20.91
N GLY A 254 -18.40 -84.00 -22.14
CA GLY A 254 -17.49 -82.95 -22.57
C GLY A 254 -18.28 -81.72 -23.02
N PHE A 255 -17.97 -80.53 -22.49
CA PHE A 255 -18.68 -79.30 -22.83
C PHE A 255 -17.73 -78.12 -23.00
N THR A 256 -17.96 -77.34 -24.06
CA THR A 256 -17.14 -76.16 -24.36
C THR A 256 -18.01 -74.95 -24.72
N THR A 257 -17.53 -73.79 -24.33
CA THR A 257 -18.08 -72.48 -24.68
C THR A 257 -16.96 -71.62 -25.26
N ALA A 258 -17.23 -70.98 -26.39
CA ALA A 258 -16.29 -70.07 -27.05
C ALA A 258 -17.02 -68.85 -27.61
N TYR A 259 -16.29 -67.78 -27.88
CA TYR A 259 -16.82 -66.59 -28.52
C TYR A 259 -15.94 -66.10 -29.66
N ARG A 260 -16.52 -65.29 -30.54
CA ARG A 260 -15.83 -64.72 -31.71
C ARG A 260 -16.52 -63.44 -32.18
N THR A 261 -15.76 -62.54 -32.79
CA THR A 261 -16.27 -61.47 -33.67
C THR A 261 -16.00 -61.80 -35.15
N ILE A 262 -16.82 -61.26 -36.06
CA ILE A 262 -16.63 -61.43 -37.51
C ILE A 262 -16.59 -60.08 -38.20
N ALA A 263 -15.78 -59.95 -39.25
CA ALA A 263 -15.68 -58.70 -40.02
C ALA A 263 -16.85 -58.48 -40.98
N SER A 264 -17.45 -59.57 -41.49
CA SER A 264 -18.60 -59.55 -42.41
C SER A 264 -19.23 -60.94 -42.54
N GLY A 265 -20.45 -61.01 -43.07
CA GLY A 265 -21.15 -62.26 -43.38
C GLY A 265 -21.88 -62.89 -42.19
N ASN A 266 -22.35 -64.12 -42.40
CA ASN A 266 -23.09 -64.89 -41.41
C ASN A 266 -22.13 -65.62 -40.45
N PRO A 267 -22.39 -65.60 -39.12
CA PRO A 267 -21.59 -66.37 -38.16
C PRO A 267 -21.78 -67.88 -38.39
N THR A 268 -20.66 -68.59 -38.46
CA THR A 268 -20.61 -70.05 -38.59
C THR A 268 -19.64 -70.63 -37.56
N PHE A 269 -19.99 -71.79 -37.00
CA PHE A 269 -19.06 -72.56 -36.18
C PHE A 269 -19.26 -74.05 -36.39
N THR A 270 -18.17 -74.79 -36.22
CA THR A 270 -18.19 -76.26 -36.22
C THR A 270 -17.67 -76.76 -34.89
N LEU A 271 -18.48 -77.53 -34.16
CA LEU A 271 -18.04 -78.34 -33.02
C LEU A 271 -17.42 -79.64 -33.57
N SER A 272 -16.26 -80.04 -33.07
CA SER A 272 -15.48 -81.17 -33.59
C SER A 272 -14.84 -82.01 -32.49
N ARG A 273 -14.58 -83.29 -32.81
CA ARG A 273 -13.87 -84.26 -31.94
C ARG A 273 -12.92 -85.14 -32.74
N THR A 274 -11.98 -85.83 -32.06
CA THR A 274 -11.07 -86.81 -32.68
C THR A 274 -11.78 -88.15 -32.92
N ALA A 275 -11.80 -88.65 -34.17
CA ALA A 275 -12.53 -89.87 -34.55
C ALA A 275 -11.77 -91.16 -34.16
N THR A 276 -12.32 -91.97 -33.25
CA THR A 276 -11.82 -93.32 -32.94
C THR A 276 -12.98 -94.27 -32.57
N ASN A 277 -13.31 -95.21 -33.47
CA ASN A 277 -14.32 -96.30 -33.37
C ASN A 277 -15.80 -95.89 -33.13
N PRO A 278 -16.80 -96.70 -33.56
CA PRO A 278 -18.21 -96.36 -33.45
C PRO A 278 -18.68 -96.58 -32.00
N SER A 279 -18.97 -95.48 -31.33
CA SER A 279 -19.52 -95.43 -29.99
C SER A 279 -20.65 -94.39 -30.00
N THR A 280 -21.92 -94.82 -29.88
CA THR A 280 -23.16 -94.02 -29.72
C THR A 280 -23.07 -92.71 -28.88
N GLU A 281 -22.48 -91.64 -29.44
CA GLU A 281 -22.35 -90.32 -28.82
C GLU A 281 -23.50 -89.40 -29.26
N ALA A 282 -24.03 -88.59 -28.34
CA ALA A 282 -24.98 -87.53 -28.66
C ALA A 282 -24.33 -86.15 -28.48
N ALA A 283 -24.57 -85.22 -29.41
CA ALA A 283 -24.01 -83.86 -29.40
C ALA A 283 -25.09 -82.79 -29.49
N SER A 284 -24.93 -81.68 -28.79
CA SER A 284 -25.84 -80.52 -28.89
C SER A 284 -25.05 -79.21 -28.81
N ALA A 285 -25.39 -78.23 -29.65
CA ALA A 285 -24.73 -76.94 -29.67
C ALA A 285 -25.66 -75.76 -29.98
N ASN A 286 -25.28 -74.55 -29.53
CA ASN A 286 -26.01 -73.29 -29.67
C ASN A 286 -25.11 -72.19 -30.26
N LEU A 287 -25.68 -71.30 -31.07
CA LEU A 287 -25.08 -70.06 -31.57
C LEU A 287 -25.92 -68.86 -31.13
N ILE A 288 -25.33 -67.94 -30.38
CA ILE A 288 -26.01 -66.78 -29.79
C ILE A 288 -25.28 -65.50 -30.21
N SER A 289 -26.02 -64.41 -30.43
CA SER A 289 -25.44 -63.07 -30.60
C SER A 289 -25.60 -62.21 -29.35
N ILE A 290 -24.52 -61.50 -29.02
CA ILE A 290 -24.42 -60.52 -27.95
C ILE A 290 -24.20 -59.18 -28.65
N LEU A 291 -25.23 -58.33 -28.61
CA LEU A 291 -25.22 -57.04 -29.31
C LEU A 291 -24.54 -55.96 -28.45
N PRO A 292 -23.76 -55.03 -29.05
CA PRO A 292 -23.32 -53.82 -28.37
C PRO A 292 -24.49 -52.86 -28.12
N MET A 293 -24.28 -51.83 -27.32
CA MET A 293 -25.25 -50.73 -27.16
C MET A 293 -25.30 -49.81 -28.39
N ALA A 294 -26.45 -49.18 -28.68
CA ALA A 294 -26.53 -48.21 -29.77
C ALA A 294 -25.81 -46.89 -29.43
N ARG A 295 -25.30 -46.22 -30.46
CA ARG A 295 -24.65 -44.90 -30.38
C ARG A 295 -25.33 -43.93 -31.35
N PRO A 296 -26.53 -43.44 -31.01
CA PRO A 296 -27.34 -42.62 -31.90
C PRO A 296 -26.70 -41.25 -32.15
N SER A 297 -27.17 -40.54 -33.18
CA SER A 297 -26.89 -39.11 -33.26
C SER A 297 -27.82 -38.32 -32.32
N VAL A 298 -27.32 -37.20 -31.80
CA VAL A 298 -28.12 -36.20 -31.09
C VAL A 298 -27.88 -34.85 -31.75
N SER A 299 -28.96 -34.13 -32.03
CA SER A 299 -28.88 -32.84 -32.72
C SER A 299 -29.94 -31.89 -32.22
N GLY A 300 -29.71 -30.60 -32.41
CA GLY A 300 -30.63 -29.54 -32.03
C GLY A 300 -30.21 -28.20 -32.61
N THR A 301 -30.92 -27.14 -32.21
CA THR A 301 -30.71 -25.78 -32.73
C THR A 301 -30.53 -24.74 -31.63
N VAL A 302 -29.60 -23.83 -31.81
CA VAL A 302 -29.50 -22.55 -31.10
C VAL A 302 -30.19 -21.48 -31.95
N TYR A 303 -31.13 -20.73 -31.36
CA TYR A 303 -31.93 -19.72 -32.07
C TYR A 303 -31.94 -18.39 -31.33
N ILE A 304 -32.11 -17.30 -32.09
CA ILE A 304 -32.31 -15.96 -31.53
C ILE A 304 -33.79 -15.79 -31.20
N ASP A 305 -34.11 -15.51 -29.95
CA ASP A 305 -35.46 -15.38 -29.41
C ASP A 305 -35.61 -14.02 -28.72
N ASN A 306 -36.26 -13.08 -29.40
CA ASN A 306 -36.41 -11.71 -28.94
C ASN A 306 -37.70 -11.48 -28.12
N ASN A 307 -38.53 -12.50 -27.90
CA ASN A 307 -39.81 -12.36 -27.18
C ASN A 307 -39.95 -13.25 -25.94
N GLY A 308 -38.96 -14.10 -25.65
CA GLY A 308 -38.84 -14.83 -24.38
C GLY A 308 -39.89 -15.93 -24.17
N LEU A 309 -39.97 -16.44 -22.93
CA LEU A 309 -40.63 -17.70 -22.55
C LEU A 309 -42.14 -17.85 -22.85
N THR A 310 -42.89 -16.77 -23.12
CA THR A 310 -44.37 -16.78 -23.06
C THR A 310 -45.10 -16.73 -24.41
N GLY A 311 -44.38 -16.81 -25.55
CA GLY A 311 -44.99 -16.91 -26.87
C GLY A 311 -44.75 -18.29 -27.49
N GLY A 312 -45.77 -18.91 -28.08
CA GLY A 312 -45.57 -20.14 -28.87
C GLY A 312 -44.43 -19.98 -29.88
N ILE A 313 -43.60 -21.01 -29.99
CA ILE A 313 -42.25 -21.06 -30.60
C ILE A 313 -42.16 -20.62 -32.09
N ASN A 314 -43.24 -20.19 -32.73
CA ASN A 314 -43.23 -19.79 -34.16
C ASN A 314 -44.10 -18.56 -34.43
N ASN A 315 -43.57 -17.36 -34.18
CA ASN A 315 -44.11 -16.14 -34.78
C ASN A 315 -43.01 -15.34 -35.51
N GLY A 316 -42.27 -16.02 -36.39
CA GLY A 316 -41.50 -15.36 -37.48
C GLY A 316 -39.98 -15.55 -37.50
N GLY A 317 -39.37 -16.26 -36.55
CA GLY A 317 -37.93 -16.54 -36.59
C GLY A 317 -37.60 -17.64 -37.59
N THR A 318 -37.08 -17.30 -38.77
CA THR A 318 -36.39 -18.28 -39.63
C THR A 318 -35.16 -18.78 -38.87
N GLY A 319 -35.06 -20.09 -38.63
CA GLY A 319 -33.86 -20.69 -38.04
C GLY A 319 -32.60 -20.25 -38.79
N GLY A 320 -31.56 -19.89 -38.02
CA GLY A 320 -30.27 -19.47 -38.54
C GLY A 320 -30.00 -17.98 -38.37
N GLY A 321 -29.67 -17.55 -37.15
CA GLY A 321 -28.79 -16.40 -37.02
C GLY A 321 -27.48 -16.74 -37.72
N ILE A 322 -26.91 -15.83 -38.53
CA ILE A 322 -25.60 -16.04 -39.15
C ILE A 322 -24.56 -15.99 -38.03
N TRP A 323 -24.22 -17.14 -37.46
CA TRP A 323 -23.18 -17.26 -36.44
C TRP A 323 -21.82 -17.14 -37.12
N ASN A 324 -21.11 -16.03 -36.92
CA ASN A 324 -19.75 -15.92 -37.43
C ASN A 324 -18.79 -16.77 -36.56
N ILE A 325 -17.66 -17.16 -37.15
CA ILE A 325 -16.60 -17.93 -36.48
C ILE A 325 -15.92 -17.17 -35.32
N ALA A 326 -16.08 -15.84 -35.22
CA ALA A 326 -15.51 -15.05 -34.13
C ALA A 326 -16.30 -15.18 -32.82
N ASN A 327 -17.58 -15.58 -32.88
CA ASN A 327 -18.46 -15.82 -31.74
C ASN A 327 -18.93 -17.29 -31.71
N ALA A 328 -18.01 -18.24 -31.88
CA ALA A 328 -18.33 -19.66 -31.89
C ALA A 328 -19.02 -20.11 -30.59
N LEU A 329 -20.13 -20.84 -30.73
CA LEU A 329 -20.85 -21.48 -29.62
C LEU A 329 -20.64 -22.99 -29.67
N TYR A 330 -20.59 -23.61 -28.51
CA TYR A 330 -20.41 -25.04 -28.33
C TYR A 330 -21.52 -25.59 -27.43
N VAL A 331 -22.01 -26.78 -27.76
CA VAL A 331 -22.84 -27.57 -26.87
C VAL A 331 -21.98 -28.69 -26.31
N ASN A 332 -21.81 -28.71 -25.00
CA ASN A 332 -21.05 -29.72 -24.28
C ASN A 332 -22.01 -30.75 -23.69
N ALA A 333 -21.83 -32.01 -24.04
CA ALA A 333 -22.51 -33.14 -23.43
C ALA A 333 -21.75 -33.54 -22.16
N VAL A 334 -22.43 -33.52 -21.03
CA VAL A 334 -21.87 -33.67 -19.68
C VAL A 334 -22.51 -34.87 -19.00
N ASP A 335 -21.69 -35.74 -18.41
CA ASP A 335 -22.16 -36.91 -17.67
C ASP A 335 -22.68 -36.54 -16.26
N THR A 336 -23.18 -37.53 -15.53
CA THR A 336 -23.69 -37.36 -14.16
C THR A 336 -22.62 -36.97 -13.14
N ASN A 337 -21.33 -37.04 -13.50
CA ASN A 337 -20.21 -36.62 -12.65
C ASN A 337 -19.75 -35.19 -12.96
N GLY A 338 -20.37 -34.50 -13.93
CA GLY A 338 -20.01 -33.15 -14.33
C GLY A 338 -18.88 -33.07 -15.37
N ASN A 339 -18.46 -34.20 -15.95
CA ASN A 339 -17.39 -34.24 -16.94
C ASN A 339 -17.93 -34.22 -18.37
N VAL A 340 -17.21 -33.58 -19.27
CA VAL A 340 -17.54 -33.53 -20.70
C VAL A 340 -17.30 -34.89 -21.33
N VAL A 341 -18.32 -35.49 -21.93
CA VAL A 341 -18.22 -36.74 -22.70
C VAL A 341 -18.17 -36.52 -24.20
N ALA A 342 -18.73 -35.40 -24.68
CA ALA A 342 -18.60 -34.95 -26.07
C ALA A 342 -18.83 -33.44 -26.17
N THR A 343 -18.39 -32.84 -27.27
CA THR A 343 -18.65 -31.44 -27.58
C THR A 343 -19.05 -31.30 -29.05
N ALA A 344 -19.97 -30.39 -29.35
CA ALA A 344 -20.44 -30.09 -30.70
C ALA A 344 -20.39 -28.58 -30.95
N LEU A 345 -19.71 -28.18 -32.03
CA LEU A 345 -19.73 -26.80 -32.52
C LEU A 345 -21.13 -26.49 -33.08
N VAL A 346 -21.66 -25.33 -32.72
CA VAL A 346 -22.86 -24.75 -33.33
C VAL A 346 -22.45 -24.15 -34.68
N ASN A 347 -23.01 -24.68 -35.76
CA ASN A 347 -22.68 -24.20 -37.10
C ASN A 347 -23.33 -22.85 -37.42
N THR A 348 -23.01 -22.29 -38.59
CA THR A 348 -23.53 -20.99 -39.06
C THR A 348 -25.05 -20.94 -39.21
N SER A 349 -25.75 -22.08 -39.22
CA SER A 349 -27.21 -22.19 -39.24
C SER A 349 -27.81 -22.41 -37.85
N GLY A 350 -27.01 -22.36 -36.79
CA GLY A 350 -27.43 -22.59 -35.41
C GLY A 350 -27.56 -24.06 -35.05
N VAL A 351 -27.17 -25.00 -35.91
CA VAL A 351 -27.35 -26.43 -35.65
C VAL A 351 -26.12 -26.98 -34.93
N PHE A 352 -26.34 -27.70 -33.83
CA PHE A 352 -25.32 -28.56 -33.22
C PHE A 352 -25.64 -30.03 -33.51
N THR A 353 -24.62 -30.85 -33.73
CA THR A 353 -24.81 -32.27 -34.02
C THR A 353 -23.68 -33.11 -33.43
N PHE A 354 -24.06 -34.05 -32.58
CA PHE A 354 -23.24 -35.18 -32.15
C PHE A 354 -23.50 -36.33 -33.13
N ALA A 355 -22.49 -36.69 -33.91
CA ALA A 355 -22.63 -37.70 -34.94
C ALA A 355 -22.86 -39.10 -34.35
N ALA A 356 -23.62 -39.93 -35.07
CA ALA A 356 -23.80 -41.34 -34.72
C ALA A 356 -22.45 -42.08 -34.71
N GLY A 357 -22.29 -43.04 -33.80
CA GLY A 357 -21.01 -43.72 -33.54
C GLY A 357 -20.06 -42.94 -32.62
N GLY A 358 -20.41 -41.70 -32.23
CA GLY A 358 -19.69 -40.87 -31.26
C GLY A 358 -19.87 -41.31 -29.80
N ALA A 359 -19.49 -40.47 -28.83
CA ALA A 359 -19.37 -40.86 -27.42
C ALA A 359 -20.70 -41.18 -26.69
N LEU A 360 -21.85 -40.78 -27.25
CA LEU A 360 -23.16 -40.94 -26.60
C LEU A 360 -23.66 -42.38 -26.76
N ILE A 361 -24.00 -43.03 -25.64
CA ILE A 361 -24.43 -44.42 -25.58
C ILE A 361 -25.89 -44.48 -25.16
N GLU A 362 -26.68 -45.32 -25.81
CA GLU A 362 -28.07 -45.61 -25.44
C GLU A 362 -28.21 -45.94 -23.95
N GLY A 363 -29.21 -45.36 -23.30
CA GLY A 363 -29.51 -45.53 -21.88
C GLY A 363 -28.77 -44.54 -20.96
N ASP A 364 -27.74 -43.83 -21.43
CA ASP A 364 -27.08 -42.80 -20.64
C ASP A 364 -27.98 -41.57 -20.44
N VAL A 365 -27.89 -40.95 -19.26
CA VAL A 365 -28.52 -39.65 -18.96
C VAL A 365 -27.45 -38.58 -19.11
N ILE A 366 -27.62 -37.70 -20.10
CA ILE A 366 -26.62 -36.69 -20.49
C ILE A 366 -27.23 -35.30 -20.36
N LYS A 367 -26.49 -34.38 -19.73
CA LYS A 367 -26.81 -32.96 -19.69
C LYS A 367 -26.11 -32.24 -20.84
N PHE A 368 -26.84 -31.46 -21.62
CA PHE A 368 -26.32 -30.64 -22.71
C PHE A 368 -26.22 -29.20 -22.22
N GLN A 369 -25.03 -28.62 -22.30
CA GLN A 369 -24.73 -27.28 -21.80
C GLN A 369 -24.20 -26.38 -22.94
N LEU A 370 -24.87 -25.26 -23.19
CA LEU A 370 -24.42 -24.23 -24.13
C LEU A 370 -23.30 -23.37 -23.50
N SER A 371 -22.22 -23.15 -24.24
CA SER A 371 -21.11 -22.29 -23.81
C SER A 371 -20.37 -21.67 -25.01
N LYS A 372 -19.74 -20.51 -24.80
CA LYS A 372 -18.72 -19.94 -25.72
C LYS A 372 -17.40 -20.72 -25.70
N THR A 373 -17.22 -21.59 -24.70
CA THR A 373 -15.99 -22.39 -24.51
C THR A 373 -16.24 -23.85 -24.86
N GLN A 374 -15.37 -24.39 -25.72
CA GLN A 374 -15.37 -25.81 -26.05
C GLN A 374 -14.87 -26.63 -24.85
N GLY A 375 -15.70 -27.57 -24.38
CA GLY A 375 -15.32 -28.50 -23.33
C GLY A 375 -14.27 -29.51 -23.79
N THR A 376 -13.34 -29.85 -22.89
CA THR A 376 -12.34 -30.90 -23.13
C THR A 376 -12.89 -32.23 -22.62
N VAL A 377 -12.96 -33.24 -23.48
CA VAL A 377 -13.50 -34.56 -23.12
C VAL A 377 -12.70 -35.17 -21.94
N GLY A 378 -13.42 -35.69 -20.94
CA GLY A 378 -12.87 -36.26 -19.71
C GLY A 378 -12.49 -35.22 -18.63
N GLN A 379 -12.69 -33.93 -18.87
CA GLN A 379 -12.49 -32.86 -17.89
C GLN A 379 -13.84 -32.31 -17.40
N PRO A 380 -13.88 -31.63 -16.24
CA PRO A 380 -15.05 -30.89 -15.81
C PRO A 380 -15.56 -29.94 -16.89
N ALA A 381 -16.88 -29.79 -16.99
CA ALA A 381 -17.49 -28.88 -17.95
C ALA A 381 -16.98 -27.44 -17.77
N PRO A 382 -16.73 -26.70 -18.87
CA PRO A 382 -16.35 -25.30 -18.78
C PRO A 382 -17.49 -24.48 -18.17
N VAL A 383 -17.19 -23.27 -17.74
CA VAL A 383 -18.21 -22.35 -17.24
C VAL A 383 -19.28 -22.13 -18.32
N LYS A 384 -20.53 -22.17 -17.86
CA LYS A 384 -21.72 -21.92 -18.67
C LYS A 384 -21.82 -20.41 -18.94
N GLU A 385 -21.26 -20.00 -20.07
CA GLU A 385 -21.10 -18.59 -20.43
C GLU A 385 -21.37 -18.37 -21.92
N LEU A 386 -21.96 -17.23 -22.28
CA LEU A 386 -22.21 -16.81 -23.67
C LEU A 386 -21.27 -15.65 -24.07
N PRO A 387 -21.15 -15.33 -25.37
CA PRO A 387 -20.47 -14.12 -25.80
C PRO A 387 -21.04 -12.86 -25.13
N VAL A 388 -20.19 -11.84 -24.94
CA VAL A 388 -20.58 -10.57 -24.32
C VAL A 388 -21.79 -9.96 -25.04
N GLY A 389 -22.79 -9.53 -24.27
CA GLY A 389 -24.03 -8.95 -24.79
C GLY A 389 -25.10 -9.97 -25.18
N TRP A 390 -24.96 -11.25 -24.79
CA TRP A 390 -25.95 -12.31 -25.05
C TRP A 390 -26.48 -12.92 -23.74
N GLY A 391 -27.78 -13.20 -23.70
CA GLY A 391 -28.46 -13.91 -22.61
C GLY A 391 -29.14 -15.19 -23.11
N THR A 392 -29.31 -16.17 -22.22
CA THR A 392 -30.19 -17.32 -22.47
C THR A 392 -31.64 -16.88 -22.25
N VAL A 393 -32.60 -17.41 -23.01
CA VAL A 393 -34.03 -17.03 -22.88
C VAL A 393 -35.01 -18.21 -22.95
N GLY A 394 -34.53 -19.43 -23.20
CA GLY A 394 -35.36 -20.64 -23.07
C GLY A 394 -34.75 -21.90 -23.69
N GLU A 395 -35.06 -23.06 -23.11
CA GLU A 395 -34.52 -24.36 -23.46
C GLU A 395 -35.66 -25.37 -23.61
N SER A 396 -35.58 -26.25 -24.61
CA SER A 396 -36.65 -27.19 -24.92
C SER A 396 -36.12 -28.52 -25.43
N THR A 397 -36.72 -29.62 -24.99
CA THR A 397 -36.45 -30.99 -25.46
C THR A 397 -37.63 -31.60 -26.23
N THR A 398 -38.75 -30.89 -26.33
CA THR A 398 -39.97 -31.32 -27.01
C THR A 398 -40.48 -30.23 -27.94
N ASN A 399 -41.48 -30.55 -28.78
CA ASN A 399 -42.14 -29.53 -29.58
C ASN A 399 -43.06 -28.68 -28.69
N GLY A 400 -42.61 -27.50 -28.29
CA GLY A 400 -43.50 -26.43 -27.80
C GLY A 400 -43.59 -26.22 -26.29
N THR A 401 -42.72 -26.81 -25.47
CA THR A 401 -42.71 -26.57 -24.01
C THR A 401 -41.29 -26.38 -23.49
N SER A 402 -41.02 -25.23 -22.86
CA SER A 402 -39.76 -24.97 -22.15
C SER A 402 -39.60 -25.95 -20.98
N ASP A 403 -38.36 -26.35 -20.67
CA ASP A 403 -38.03 -27.12 -19.46
C ASP A 403 -38.12 -26.30 -18.15
N GLY A 404 -38.44 -25.00 -18.25
CA GLY A 404 -38.77 -24.12 -17.14
C GLY A 404 -37.58 -23.37 -16.53
N THR A 405 -36.36 -23.54 -17.05
CA THR A 405 -35.16 -22.88 -16.48
C THR A 405 -34.31 -22.20 -17.54
N ILE A 406 -34.19 -20.86 -17.49
CA ILE A 406 -33.36 -20.05 -18.39
C ILE A 406 -31.87 -20.21 -18.04
N ASN A 407 -31.33 -21.39 -18.28
CA ASN A 407 -30.03 -21.78 -17.75
C ASN A 407 -29.12 -22.47 -18.79
N GLY A 408 -29.33 -22.29 -20.09
CA GLY A 408 -28.47 -22.84 -21.15
C GLY A 408 -28.17 -24.33 -21.00
N GLU A 409 -29.01 -25.08 -20.29
CA GLU A 409 -28.80 -26.48 -19.96
C GLU A 409 -30.12 -27.25 -20.11
N PHE A 410 -30.07 -28.44 -20.70
CA PHE A 410 -31.19 -29.39 -20.63
C PHE A 410 -30.64 -30.83 -20.50
N THR A 411 -31.45 -31.75 -19.99
CA THR A 411 -31.04 -33.15 -19.79
C THR A 411 -31.84 -34.10 -20.68
N LEU A 412 -31.17 -35.12 -21.25
CA LEU A 412 -31.78 -36.11 -22.14
C LEU A 412 -31.27 -37.52 -21.81
N THR A 413 -32.18 -38.50 -21.79
CA THR A 413 -31.81 -39.92 -21.83
C THR A 413 -31.60 -40.35 -23.28
N ILE A 414 -30.45 -40.93 -23.60
CA ILE A 414 -30.06 -41.28 -24.97
C ILE A 414 -30.85 -42.52 -25.46
N GLY A 415 -31.58 -42.40 -26.57
CA GLY A 415 -32.42 -43.49 -27.14
C GLY A 415 -31.70 -44.45 -28.10
N THR A 416 -32.42 -45.50 -28.56
CA THR A 416 -31.94 -46.52 -29.52
C THR A 416 -31.88 -46.05 -30.98
N VAL A 417 -32.78 -45.14 -31.34
CA VAL A 417 -32.88 -44.39 -32.60
C VAL A 417 -32.65 -42.93 -32.25
N ASN A 418 -31.96 -42.16 -33.12
CA ASN A 418 -31.66 -40.72 -32.96
C ASN A 418 -32.51 -40.07 -31.86
N SER A 419 -31.92 -39.89 -30.68
CA SER A 419 -32.60 -39.27 -29.52
C SER A 419 -33.24 -37.94 -29.99
N PRO A 420 -34.43 -37.53 -29.49
CA PRO A 420 -35.38 -36.61 -30.13
C PRO A 420 -34.76 -35.69 -31.17
N ASN A 421 -35.26 -35.81 -32.41
CA ASN A 421 -34.74 -35.19 -33.63
C ASN A 421 -34.24 -33.73 -33.49
N ASN A 422 -33.42 -33.29 -34.46
CA ASN A 422 -32.91 -31.91 -34.58
C ASN A 422 -33.95 -30.79 -34.42
N THR A 423 -35.25 -31.08 -34.51
CA THR A 423 -36.33 -30.09 -34.35
C THR A 423 -36.80 -29.90 -32.92
N THR A 424 -36.46 -30.78 -31.97
CA THR A 424 -37.04 -30.76 -30.62
C THR A 424 -36.08 -30.28 -29.54
N ASN A 425 -34.77 -30.54 -29.67
CA ASN A 425 -33.74 -30.02 -28.77
C ASN A 425 -33.33 -28.60 -29.19
N ARG A 426 -33.53 -27.60 -28.32
CA ARG A 426 -33.26 -26.20 -28.67
C ARG A 426 -32.72 -25.37 -27.51
N PHE A 427 -31.84 -24.42 -27.83
CA PHE A 427 -31.41 -23.34 -26.95
C PHE A 427 -31.81 -21.98 -27.54
N GLY A 428 -32.52 -21.15 -26.78
CA GLY A 428 -32.90 -19.79 -27.13
C GLY A 428 -31.93 -18.80 -26.51
N VAL A 429 -31.46 -17.86 -27.31
CA VAL A 429 -30.57 -16.77 -26.87
C VAL A 429 -31.07 -15.42 -27.37
N THR A 430 -30.75 -14.33 -26.67
CA THR A 430 -31.17 -12.97 -27.02
C THR A 430 -30.07 -11.94 -26.77
N ALA A 431 -30.25 -10.72 -27.26
CA ALA A 431 -29.37 -9.60 -26.94
C ALA A 431 -29.62 -9.13 -25.50
N CYS A 432 -28.55 -9.04 -24.70
CA CYS A 432 -28.62 -8.64 -23.30
C CYS A 432 -28.91 -7.14 -23.15
N ALA A 433 -29.91 -6.75 -22.33
CA ALA A 433 -30.22 -5.34 -22.10
C ALA A 433 -29.09 -4.60 -21.34
N ALA A 434 -28.26 -5.33 -20.59
CA ALA A 434 -27.02 -4.80 -19.99
C ALA A 434 -26.00 -4.30 -21.03
N GLY A 435 -26.18 -4.67 -22.31
CA GLY A 435 -25.38 -4.17 -23.42
C GLY A 435 -23.95 -4.74 -23.45
N THR A 436 -23.10 -4.07 -24.22
CA THR A 436 -21.70 -4.48 -24.46
C THR A 436 -20.69 -3.51 -23.85
N VAL A 437 -21.15 -2.50 -23.10
CA VAL A 437 -20.32 -1.45 -22.51
C VAL A 437 -20.27 -1.65 -21.00
N ALA A 438 -19.08 -1.62 -20.40
CA ALA A 438 -18.91 -1.69 -18.95
C ALA A 438 -19.49 -0.43 -18.27
N PRO A 439 -19.90 -0.50 -16.99
CA PRO A 439 -20.24 0.70 -16.23
C PRO A 439 -19.09 1.71 -16.21
N THR A 440 -19.38 3.00 -16.34
CA THR A 440 -18.38 4.05 -16.11
C THR A 440 -18.19 4.21 -14.61
N VAL A 441 -16.97 3.99 -14.12
CA VAL A 441 -16.64 4.03 -12.69
C VAL A 441 -15.31 4.72 -12.42
N GLU A 442 -15.15 5.28 -11.23
CA GLU A 442 -13.92 5.89 -10.73
C GLU A 442 -13.41 5.16 -9.47
N ASN A 443 -12.12 5.28 -9.18
CA ASN A 443 -11.57 4.78 -7.91
C ASN A 443 -12.11 5.61 -6.75
N LEU A 444 -12.27 4.98 -5.59
CA LEU A 444 -12.73 5.65 -4.38
C LEU A 444 -11.60 5.66 -3.36
N PHE A 445 -11.55 6.75 -2.59
CA PHE A 445 -10.58 6.91 -1.50
C PHE A 445 -11.34 6.93 -0.18
N ILE A 446 -10.87 6.13 0.78
CA ILE A 446 -11.32 6.21 2.16
C ILE A 446 -10.50 7.33 2.80
N ASN A 447 -11.14 8.48 2.96
CA ASN A 447 -10.57 9.65 3.63
C ASN A 447 -11.16 9.72 5.04
N CYS A 448 -10.30 9.95 6.02
CA CYS A 448 -10.70 10.06 7.41
C CYS A 448 -11.71 11.22 7.63
N PRO A 449 -12.67 11.12 8.58
CA PRO A 449 -12.87 10.04 9.57
C PRO A 449 -13.63 8.82 9.05
N ALA A 450 -13.90 8.73 7.74
CA ALA A 450 -14.56 7.55 7.19
C ALA A 450 -13.58 6.37 7.17
N THR A 451 -14.04 5.20 7.60
CA THR A 451 -13.31 3.92 7.47
C THR A 451 -13.83 3.08 6.30
N PHE A 452 -14.85 3.58 5.60
CA PHE A 452 -15.53 2.91 4.50
C PHE A 452 -16.04 3.93 3.47
N VAL A 453 -16.24 3.47 2.23
CA VAL A 453 -16.90 4.24 1.17
C VAL A 453 -18.16 3.54 0.67
N ASN A 454 -19.01 4.28 -0.03
CA ASN A 454 -20.16 3.72 -0.73
C ASN A 454 -19.78 3.43 -2.19
N LEU A 455 -19.69 2.16 -2.60
CA LEU A 455 -19.29 1.78 -3.96
C LEU A 455 -20.18 2.43 -5.04
N ASN A 456 -21.46 2.71 -4.75
CA ASN A 456 -22.33 3.34 -5.73
C ASN A 456 -21.90 4.77 -6.10
N THR A 457 -21.10 5.45 -5.28
CA THR A 457 -20.56 6.78 -5.63
C THR A 457 -19.46 6.69 -6.67
N ALA A 458 -18.86 5.51 -6.89
CA ALA A 458 -17.90 5.31 -7.97
C ALA A 458 -18.57 5.39 -9.35
N HIS A 459 -19.86 5.09 -9.46
CA HIS A 459 -20.54 5.05 -10.76
C HIS A 459 -20.96 6.44 -11.23
N THR A 460 -20.37 6.91 -12.33
CA THR A 460 -20.65 8.23 -12.92
C THR A 460 -21.52 8.18 -14.17
N GLY A 461 -21.87 6.98 -14.64
CA GLY A 461 -22.70 6.75 -15.83
C GLY A 461 -24.20 6.71 -15.56
N THR A 462 -24.98 6.46 -16.61
CA THR A 462 -26.41 6.16 -16.51
C THR A 462 -26.64 4.65 -16.61
N VAL A 463 -27.43 4.11 -15.68
CA VAL A 463 -27.82 2.69 -15.72
C VAL A 463 -28.76 2.47 -16.91
N PRO A 464 -28.45 1.55 -17.84
CA PRO A 464 -29.31 1.24 -18.99
C PRO A 464 -30.72 0.81 -18.55
N ALA A 465 -31.73 1.16 -19.37
CA ALA A 465 -33.12 0.82 -19.07
C ALA A 465 -33.32 -0.71 -18.92
N ASN A 466 -34.14 -1.10 -17.94
CA ASN A 466 -34.41 -2.50 -17.57
C ASN A 466 -33.21 -3.28 -17.02
N THR A 467 -32.19 -2.57 -16.53
CA THR A 467 -31.02 -3.18 -15.87
C THR A 467 -30.81 -2.57 -14.49
N SER A 468 -29.95 -3.19 -13.69
CA SER A 468 -29.53 -2.71 -12.37
C SER A 468 -28.01 -2.70 -12.26
N LEU A 469 -27.43 -1.77 -11.50
CA LEU A 469 -26.00 -1.80 -11.17
C LEU A 469 -25.78 -2.80 -10.03
N VAL A 470 -24.85 -3.73 -10.21
CA VAL A 470 -24.49 -4.74 -9.21
C VAL A 470 -22.98 -4.82 -9.05
N TRP A 471 -22.53 -5.18 -7.85
CA TRP A 471 -21.12 -5.20 -7.46
C TRP A 471 -20.66 -6.60 -7.05
N PHE A 472 -19.41 -6.94 -7.37
CA PHE A 472 -18.77 -8.19 -6.98
C PHE A 472 -17.32 -7.94 -6.56
N THR A 473 -16.71 -8.90 -5.87
CA THR A 473 -15.27 -8.92 -5.54
C THR A 473 -14.43 -9.66 -6.59
N ASN A 474 -15.03 -10.07 -7.70
CA ASN A 474 -14.34 -10.72 -8.82
C ASN A 474 -14.89 -10.24 -10.17
N ASN A 475 -14.03 -10.22 -11.19
CA ASN A 475 -14.37 -9.78 -12.55
C ASN A 475 -15.20 -10.80 -13.34
N THR A 476 -15.42 -11.99 -12.78
CA THR A 476 -16.19 -13.07 -13.40
C THR A 476 -17.61 -13.20 -12.85
N HIS A 477 -18.08 -12.24 -12.04
CA HIS A 477 -19.43 -12.22 -11.43
C HIS A 477 -19.85 -13.58 -10.84
N THR A 478 -18.89 -14.35 -10.33
CA THR A 478 -19.15 -15.66 -9.71
C THR A 478 -19.53 -15.45 -8.25
N GLY A 479 -20.50 -16.23 -7.76
CA GLY A 479 -21.00 -16.12 -6.39
C GLY A 479 -22.18 -15.15 -6.28
N THR A 480 -22.41 -14.63 -5.07
CA THR A 480 -23.49 -13.68 -4.79
C THR A 480 -23.00 -12.24 -4.99
N ALA A 481 -23.77 -11.41 -5.67
CA ALA A 481 -23.51 -9.98 -5.74
C ALA A 481 -23.50 -9.35 -4.33
N LEU A 482 -22.71 -8.30 -4.14
CA LEU A 482 -22.67 -7.52 -2.91
C LEU A 482 -24.02 -6.82 -2.70
N PHE A 483 -24.44 -6.67 -1.44
CA PHE A 483 -25.71 -6.01 -1.09
C PHE A 483 -25.62 -5.26 0.24
N GLY A 484 -26.51 -4.27 0.41
CA GLY A 484 -26.65 -3.54 1.68
C GLY A 484 -25.35 -2.88 2.14
N THR A 485 -24.94 -3.18 3.39
CA THR A 485 -23.73 -2.61 4.01
C THR A 485 -22.45 -2.95 3.27
N GLN A 486 -22.39 -4.06 2.54
CA GLN A 486 -21.21 -4.41 1.74
C GLN A 486 -20.96 -3.43 0.58
N ILE A 487 -22.01 -2.74 0.12
CA ILE A 487 -21.91 -1.68 -0.89
C ILE A 487 -21.72 -0.32 -0.22
N THR A 488 -22.50 -0.01 0.82
CA THR A 488 -22.49 1.33 1.44
C THR A 488 -21.35 1.55 2.43
N GLN A 489 -20.66 0.48 2.86
CA GLN A 489 -19.51 0.48 3.76
C GLN A 489 -18.44 -0.48 3.24
N ALA A 490 -17.99 -0.26 2.00
CA ALA A 490 -16.88 -1.01 1.44
C ALA A 490 -15.54 -0.49 2.00
N GLY A 491 -14.73 -1.40 2.53
CA GLY A 491 -13.34 -1.11 2.93
C GLY A 491 -12.39 -1.11 1.72
N ALA A 492 -11.09 -0.95 1.99
CA ALA A 492 -10.07 -1.00 0.95
C ALA A 492 -10.06 -2.35 0.22
N GLY A 493 -9.94 -2.31 -1.10
CA GLY A 493 -9.94 -3.50 -1.95
C GLY A 493 -10.35 -3.22 -3.40
N THR A 494 -10.29 -4.26 -4.23
CA THR A 494 -10.73 -4.19 -5.63
C THR A 494 -12.14 -4.75 -5.78
N TYR A 495 -13.01 -3.97 -6.39
CA TYR A 495 -14.41 -4.27 -6.64
C TYR A 495 -14.73 -4.16 -8.13
N TYR A 496 -15.75 -4.88 -8.57
CA TYR A 496 -16.15 -4.94 -9.97
C TYR A 496 -17.63 -4.62 -10.12
N ALA A 497 -17.93 -3.62 -10.96
CA ALA A 497 -19.29 -3.20 -11.27
C ALA A 497 -19.77 -3.82 -12.58
N PHE A 498 -21.06 -4.16 -12.62
CA PHE A 498 -21.74 -4.67 -13.81
C PHE A 498 -23.15 -4.07 -13.91
N TYR A 499 -23.63 -3.87 -15.13
CA TYR A 499 -25.06 -3.79 -15.37
C TYR A 499 -25.62 -5.21 -15.44
N TYR A 500 -26.75 -5.44 -14.78
CA TYR A 500 -27.42 -6.73 -14.70
C TYR A 500 -28.85 -6.64 -15.20
N ASP A 501 -29.17 -7.43 -16.23
CA ASP A 501 -30.52 -7.64 -16.74
C ASP A 501 -31.11 -8.87 -16.06
N SER A 502 -31.99 -8.63 -15.08
CA SER A 502 -32.64 -9.70 -14.33
C SER A 502 -33.65 -10.52 -15.14
N THR A 503 -34.11 -10.00 -16.29
CA THR A 503 -35.09 -10.69 -17.14
C THR A 503 -34.42 -11.78 -17.95
N ASN A 504 -33.24 -11.48 -18.51
CA ASN A 504 -32.48 -12.40 -19.36
C ASN A 504 -31.25 -13.03 -18.67
N ILE A 505 -31.07 -12.76 -17.36
CA ILE A 505 -30.01 -13.28 -16.49
C ILE A 505 -28.62 -13.10 -17.13
N CYS A 506 -28.29 -11.85 -17.48
CA CYS A 506 -27.05 -11.52 -18.17
C CYS A 506 -26.43 -10.22 -17.66
N TYR A 507 -25.11 -10.10 -17.84
CA TYR A 507 -24.29 -9.00 -17.33
C TYR A 507 -23.57 -8.27 -18.47
N SER A 508 -23.27 -6.99 -18.26
CA SER A 508 -22.33 -6.24 -19.09
C SER A 508 -20.88 -6.73 -18.87
N PRO A 509 -19.88 -6.22 -19.62
CA PRO A 509 -18.48 -6.33 -19.20
C PRO A 509 -18.23 -5.69 -17.83
N ALA A 510 -17.17 -6.13 -17.14
CA ALA A 510 -16.77 -5.63 -15.83
C ALA A 510 -16.13 -4.23 -15.93
N ALA A 511 -16.46 -3.36 -14.99
CA ALA A 511 -15.68 -2.17 -14.67
C ALA A 511 -14.96 -2.36 -13.34
N THR A 512 -13.69 -1.97 -13.25
CA THR A 512 -12.88 -2.17 -12.03
C THR A 512 -12.84 -0.88 -11.22
N VAL A 513 -13.09 -0.99 -9.92
CA VAL A 513 -12.94 0.09 -8.93
C VAL A 513 -11.95 -0.38 -7.88
N ASN A 514 -10.91 0.42 -7.64
CA ASN A 514 -10.08 0.26 -6.48
C ASN A 514 -10.57 1.23 -5.40
N VAL A 515 -10.92 0.67 -4.24
CA VAL A 515 -11.09 1.42 -3.00
C VAL A 515 -9.75 1.43 -2.31
N ILE A 516 -9.16 2.60 -2.16
CA ILE A 516 -7.84 2.80 -1.56
C ILE A 516 -8.06 3.44 -0.19
N ALA A 517 -7.59 2.80 0.88
CA ALA A 517 -7.48 3.48 2.16
C ALA A 517 -6.16 4.24 2.18
N ASN A 518 -6.20 5.51 2.61
CA ASN A 518 -4.98 6.10 3.14
C ASN A 518 -4.67 5.35 4.45
N THR A 519 -3.47 4.80 4.58
CA THR A 519 -3.04 4.04 5.76
C THR A 519 -1.71 4.55 6.28
N ILE A 520 -1.30 5.73 5.82
CA ILE A 520 -0.10 6.38 6.30
C ILE A 520 -0.48 7.06 7.62
N ASP A 521 0.38 6.81 8.60
CA ASP A 521 0.38 7.25 9.99
C ASP A 521 1.88 7.44 10.27
N SER A 522 2.37 8.61 9.91
CA SER A 522 3.80 8.88 9.74
C SER A 522 4.53 8.82 11.08
N ASP A 523 3.97 9.40 12.13
CA ASP A 523 4.49 9.37 13.49
C ASP A 523 4.02 8.18 14.35
N GLY A 524 3.03 7.41 13.91
CA GLY A 524 2.57 6.20 14.59
C GLY A 524 1.69 6.44 15.82
N ASP A 525 1.03 7.58 15.93
CA ASP A 525 0.19 7.93 17.08
C ASP A 525 -1.23 7.34 17.03
N GLY A 526 -1.63 6.80 15.88
CA GLY A 526 -2.93 6.18 15.62
C GLY A 526 -3.99 7.11 15.02
N VAL A 527 -3.64 8.36 14.76
CA VAL A 527 -4.27 9.27 13.79
C VAL A 527 -3.59 9.02 12.43
N LEU A 528 -4.30 9.27 11.32
CA LEU A 528 -3.75 9.04 9.98
C LEU A 528 -3.45 10.39 9.37
N ASP A 529 -2.35 10.53 8.63
CA ASP A 529 -1.88 11.82 8.06
C ASP A 529 -2.96 12.65 7.35
N THR A 530 -3.96 11.99 6.74
CA THR A 530 -5.12 12.70 6.15
C THR A 530 -6.04 13.45 7.13
N CYS A 531 -5.86 13.23 8.42
CA CYS A 531 -6.67 13.71 9.54
C CYS A 531 -5.82 14.20 10.71
N ASP A 532 -4.52 13.92 10.65
CA ASP A 532 -3.57 14.59 11.48
C ASP A 532 -3.45 16.05 11.03
N LEU A 533 -3.10 16.92 11.95
CA LEU A 533 -2.77 18.31 11.67
C LEU A 533 -1.28 18.59 11.91
N ASP A 534 -0.54 17.59 12.35
CA ASP A 534 0.86 17.60 12.80
C ASP A 534 1.43 16.18 12.55
N ASP A 535 1.64 15.83 11.28
CA ASP A 535 1.91 14.47 10.79
C ASP A 535 3.21 13.83 11.37
N ASP A 536 4.10 14.65 11.94
CA ASP A 536 5.33 14.21 12.58
C ASP A 536 5.37 14.43 14.10
N ASN A 537 4.30 14.93 14.68
CA ASN A 537 4.12 15.13 16.12
C ASN A 537 5.24 15.97 16.75
N ASP A 538 5.85 16.85 15.97
CA ASP A 538 6.86 17.80 16.40
C ASP A 538 6.23 19.02 17.07
N GLY A 539 4.90 19.16 17.03
CA GLY A 539 4.15 20.21 17.70
C GLY A 539 3.88 21.42 16.80
N ILE A 540 4.52 21.52 15.63
CA ILE A 540 4.25 22.50 14.60
C ILE A 540 3.18 21.89 13.67
N LEU A 541 2.20 22.70 13.25
CA LEU A 541 1.13 22.16 12.40
C LEU A 541 1.56 22.11 10.94
N ASP A 542 1.17 21.06 10.19
CA ASP A 542 1.57 20.88 8.78
C ASP A 542 1.27 22.12 7.92
N SER A 543 0.16 22.79 8.25
CA SER A 543 -0.28 24.00 7.55
C SER A 543 0.67 25.18 7.71
N SER A 544 1.44 25.21 8.79
CA SER A 544 2.51 26.16 9.07
C SER A 544 3.80 25.76 8.35
N GLU A 545 4.16 24.49 8.36
CA GLU A 545 5.44 23.98 7.82
C GLU A 545 5.44 23.79 6.31
N CYS A 546 4.30 23.40 5.74
CA CYS A 546 4.22 23.10 4.31
C CYS A 546 4.71 24.26 3.45
N GLN A 547 4.56 25.53 3.88
CA GLN A 547 5.09 26.73 3.19
C GLN A 547 5.04 26.63 1.66
N SER A 548 3.87 26.24 1.12
CA SER A 548 3.77 25.75 -0.25
C SER A 548 4.27 26.78 -1.27
N SER A 549 5.03 26.33 -2.27
CA SER A 549 5.58 27.21 -3.29
C SER A 549 5.59 26.57 -4.67
N ASP A 550 5.63 27.43 -5.70
CA ASP A 550 5.64 26.98 -7.10
C ASP A 550 7.01 26.43 -7.47
N ARG A 551 7.06 25.14 -7.78
CA ARG A 551 8.28 24.45 -8.21
C ARG A 551 8.62 24.77 -9.67
N ILE A 552 7.67 25.25 -10.45
CA ILE A 552 7.90 25.58 -11.86
C ILE A 552 8.40 27.03 -12.00
N SER A 553 9.62 27.16 -12.51
CA SER A 553 10.16 28.47 -12.91
C SER A 553 9.69 28.85 -14.32
N ASN A 554 9.36 30.14 -14.52
CA ASN A 554 8.82 30.67 -15.78
C ASN A 554 7.57 29.90 -16.26
N GLY A 555 6.67 29.59 -15.33
CA GLY A 555 5.42 28.89 -15.60
C GLY A 555 4.43 29.67 -16.46
N VAL A 556 4.50 31.00 -16.49
CA VAL A 556 3.73 31.84 -17.41
C VAL A 556 4.42 31.87 -18.77
N PHE A 557 3.80 31.26 -19.78
CA PHE A 557 4.42 31.14 -21.09
C PHE A 557 4.42 32.48 -21.85
N PRO A 558 5.57 32.86 -22.45
CA PRO A 558 5.71 34.09 -23.22
C PRO A 558 4.82 34.07 -24.46
N THR A 559 4.42 35.26 -24.93
CA THR A 559 3.57 35.41 -26.12
C THR A 559 4.35 35.55 -27.43
N SER A 560 5.68 35.63 -27.35
CA SER A 560 6.61 35.67 -28.48
C SER A 560 8.04 35.36 -28.00
N GLY A 561 8.97 35.08 -28.92
CA GLY A 561 10.38 34.84 -28.57
C GLY A 561 10.69 33.36 -28.31
N SER A 562 11.27 33.04 -27.15
CA SER A 562 11.71 31.69 -26.77
C SER A 562 11.20 31.29 -25.38
N LEU A 563 11.00 29.98 -25.16
CA LEU A 563 10.65 29.41 -23.85
C LEU A 563 11.86 29.33 -22.90
N THR A 564 12.21 30.45 -22.26
CA THR A 564 13.32 30.51 -21.29
C THR A 564 13.06 29.60 -20.08
N GLY A 565 14.06 28.81 -19.67
CA GLY A 565 13.95 27.88 -18.53
C GLY A 565 13.29 26.52 -18.85
N TRP A 566 12.89 26.29 -20.10
CA TRP A 566 12.25 25.05 -20.52
C TRP A 566 13.07 24.33 -21.60
N THR A 567 13.14 23.00 -21.49
CA THR A 567 13.71 22.13 -22.53
C THR A 567 12.59 21.70 -23.48
N THR A 568 12.81 21.88 -24.78
CA THR A 568 11.81 21.59 -25.81
C THR A 568 12.32 20.58 -26.84
N SER A 569 11.42 19.74 -27.32
CA SER A 569 11.60 18.83 -28.45
C SER A 569 10.36 18.89 -29.32
N GLY A 570 10.49 19.00 -30.65
CA GLY A 570 9.36 19.12 -31.58
C GLY A 570 8.98 20.57 -31.93
N SER A 571 7.84 20.75 -32.60
CA SER A 571 7.34 22.06 -33.05
C SER A 571 6.38 22.67 -32.02
N TYR A 572 6.55 23.95 -31.71
CA TYR A 572 5.61 24.75 -30.92
C TYR A 572 5.59 26.20 -31.44
N SER A 573 4.53 26.93 -31.09
CA SER A 573 4.41 28.37 -31.35
C SER A 573 4.15 29.12 -30.05
N LEU A 574 4.58 30.38 -30.00
CA LEU A 574 4.22 31.31 -28.92
C LEU A 574 3.29 32.36 -29.50
N THR A 575 2.09 32.46 -28.91
CA THR A 575 1.04 33.34 -29.43
C THR A 575 0.49 34.22 -28.33
N SER A 576 -0.49 35.07 -28.66
CA SER A 576 -1.17 35.88 -27.65
C SER A 576 -1.82 35.06 -26.54
N ARG A 577 -1.97 33.73 -26.70
CA ARG A 577 -2.54 32.77 -25.74
C ARG A 577 -1.50 32.00 -24.91
N GLY A 578 -0.20 32.20 -25.17
CA GLY A 578 0.89 31.51 -24.47
C GLY A 578 1.53 30.44 -25.34
N LEU A 579 1.79 29.27 -24.75
CA LEU A 579 2.36 28.11 -25.42
C LEU A 579 1.29 27.42 -26.26
N GLU A 580 1.50 27.37 -27.56
CA GLU A 580 0.59 26.74 -28.51
C GLU A 580 1.27 25.55 -29.17
N PHE A 581 0.66 24.38 -29.03
CA PHE A 581 1.05 23.19 -29.75
C PHE A 581 0.25 23.13 -31.04
N THR A 582 0.95 23.40 -32.15
CA THR A 582 0.39 23.34 -33.50
C THR A 582 0.69 21.97 -34.11
N ALA A 583 -0.31 21.30 -34.69
CA ALA A 583 -0.07 19.98 -35.26
C ALA A 583 0.63 20.05 -36.64
N ASP A 584 1.88 19.58 -36.67
CA ASP A 584 2.56 19.13 -37.89
C ASP A 584 2.53 17.60 -37.95
N ASN A 585 2.28 17.01 -39.12
CA ASN A 585 2.08 15.57 -39.36
C ASN A 585 3.01 14.63 -38.53
N SER A 586 2.44 13.72 -37.73
CA SER A 586 3.16 12.73 -36.89
C SER A 586 4.27 13.32 -36.01
N THR A 587 3.96 14.35 -35.23
CA THR A 587 4.91 14.97 -34.29
C THR A 587 4.61 14.59 -32.83
N ILE A 588 5.69 14.40 -32.07
CA ILE A 588 5.67 14.44 -30.62
C ILE A 588 6.41 15.71 -30.22
N THR A 589 5.67 16.65 -29.62
CA THR A 589 6.26 17.84 -29.02
C THR A 589 6.29 17.65 -27.52
N THR A 590 7.40 18.00 -26.87
CA THR A 590 7.55 17.91 -25.42
C THR A 590 8.20 19.19 -24.92
N VAL A 591 7.60 19.79 -23.91
CA VAL A 591 8.14 20.91 -23.14
C VAL A 591 8.35 20.41 -21.72
N SER A 592 9.54 20.60 -21.16
CA SER A 592 9.93 19.96 -19.90
C SER A 592 10.87 20.80 -19.05
N GLN A 593 10.80 20.61 -17.73
CA GLN A 593 11.66 21.24 -16.74
C GLN A 593 11.99 20.21 -15.65
N SER A 594 13.25 20.17 -15.20
CA SER A 594 13.63 19.36 -14.05
C SER A 594 13.24 20.11 -12.78
N LEU A 595 12.55 19.42 -11.88
CA LEU A 595 12.05 19.94 -10.61
C LEU A 595 12.59 19.08 -9.46
N THR A 596 12.77 19.69 -8.30
CA THR A 596 13.04 19.06 -7.00
C THR A 596 11.92 19.46 -6.04
N GLY A 597 11.80 18.80 -4.88
CA GLY A 597 10.80 19.14 -3.86
C GLY A 597 9.34 19.05 -4.33
N VAL A 598 9.01 18.05 -5.16
CA VAL A 598 7.63 17.76 -5.57
C VAL A 598 7.12 16.60 -4.73
N PHE A 599 6.13 16.83 -3.89
CA PHE A 599 5.63 15.82 -2.95
C PHE A 599 4.28 15.24 -3.37
N ALA A 600 3.86 14.17 -2.69
CA ALA A 600 2.52 13.60 -2.85
C ALA A 600 1.45 14.68 -2.61
N ASN A 601 0.26 14.51 -3.20
CA ASN A 601 -0.86 15.47 -3.08
C ASN A 601 -0.61 16.89 -3.63
N SER A 602 0.58 17.18 -4.18
CA SER A 602 0.87 18.46 -4.85
C SER A 602 -0.11 18.74 -6.00
N ASN A 603 -0.37 20.02 -6.25
CA ASN A 603 -1.30 20.45 -7.29
C ASN A 603 -0.56 21.02 -8.49
N ILE A 604 -0.82 20.47 -9.67
CA ILE A 604 -0.42 21.05 -10.96
C ILE A 604 -1.59 21.86 -11.49
N TYR A 605 -1.41 23.18 -11.55
CA TYR A 605 -2.38 24.11 -12.15
C TYR A 605 -2.00 24.33 -13.61
N VAL A 606 -2.93 24.10 -14.52
CA VAL A 606 -2.78 24.36 -15.95
C VAL A 606 -3.85 25.36 -16.34
N ASN A 607 -3.44 26.61 -16.54
CA ASN A 607 -4.37 27.74 -16.60
C ASN A 607 -4.58 28.24 -18.03
N ASP A 608 -5.79 28.76 -18.26
CA ASP A 608 -6.30 29.26 -19.54
C ASP A 608 -6.07 28.29 -20.70
N ILE A 609 -6.47 27.04 -20.52
CA ILE A 609 -6.47 26.07 -21.61
C ILE A 609 -7.50 26.51 -22.65
N ASN A 610 -7.09 26.44 -23.90
CA ASN A 610 -8.01 26.48 -25.01
C ASN A 610 -7.60 25.53 -26.11
N TRP A 611 -8.57 25.15 -26.92
CA TRP A 611 -8.33 24.24 -28.03
C TRP A 611 -9.06 24.68 -29.30
N LEU A 612 -8.57 24.20 -30.43
CA LEU A 612 -9.06 24.44 -31.77
C LEU A 612 -9.13 23.10 -32.48
N THR A 613 -10.17 22.89 -33.28
CA THR A 613 -10.10 21.89 -34.34
C THR A 613 -10.45 22.48 -35.70
N THR A 614 -9.72 22.06 -36.73
CA THR A 614 -10.02 22.31 -38.14
C THR A 614 -10.64 21.10 -38.84
N ASN A 615 -10.87 19.98 -38.13
CA ASN A 615 -11.37 18.76 -38.76
C ASN A 615 -12.84 18.88 -39.17
N THR A 616 -13.15 18.25 -40.29
CA THR A 616 -14.52 18.10 -40.80
C THR A 616 -15.04 16.68 -40.51
N SER A 617 -16.36 16.49 -40.56
CA SER A 617 -17.01 15.20 -40.27
C SER A 617 -16.36 14.03 -41.04
N GLY A 618 -15.87 13.01 -40.31
CA GLY A 618 -15.20 11.83 -40.89
C GLY A 618 -13.67 11.74 -40.66
N ALA A 619 -13.08 12.63 -39.87
CA ALA A 619 -11.67 12.55 -39.49
C ALA A 619 -11.36 11.35 -38.58
N THR A 620 -10.14 10.82 -38.68
CA THR A 620 -9.65 9.65 -37.92
C THR A 620 -8.44 9.95 -37.04
N SER A 621 -7.91 11.17 -37.09
CA SER A 621 -6.79 11.63 -36.26
C SER A 621 -7.28 11.99 -34.86
N THR A 622 -6.48 11.63 -33.86
CA THR A 622 -6.67 12.03 -32.47
C THR A 622 -5.47 12.86 -32.00
N LEU A 623 -5.72 13.79 -31.07
CA LEU A 623 -4.69 14.59 -30.40
C LEU A 623 -4.75 14.29 -28.91
N VAL A 624 -3.57 14.04 -28.34
CA VAL A 624 -3.41 13.73 -26.92
C VAL A 624 -2.37 14.66 -26.31
N THR A 625 -2.76 15.39 -25.26
CA THR A 625 -1.85 16.17 -24.41
C THR A 625 -1.74 15.47 -23.07
N GLU A 626 -0.51 15.12 -22.69
CA GLU A 626 -0.18 14.41 -21.47
C GLU A 626 0.59 15.34 -20.52
N PHE A 627 0.20 15.36 -19.25
CA PHE A 627 0.95 16.01 -18.17
C PHE A 627 1.67 14.92 -17.40
N LEU A 628 3.00 15.02 -17.35
CA LEU A 628 3.87 14.01 -16.78
C LEU A 628 4.72 14.58 -15.67
N TYR A 629 5.04 13.71 -14.71
CA TYR A 629 6.13 13.94 -13.79
C TYR A 629 6.97 12.67 -13.65
N ASN A 630 8.29 12.81 -13.81
CA ASN A 630 9.27 11.73 -13.81
C ASN A 630 8.93 10.54 -14.74
N GLY A 631 8.32 10.83 -15.89
CA GLY A 631 7.92 9.82 -16.89
C GLY A 631 6.55 9.16 -16.67
N THR A 632 5.90 9.41 -15.52
CA THR A 632 4.53 8.95 -15.24
C THR A 632 3.51 9.97 -15.73
N VAL A 633 2.45 9.53 -16.42
CA VAL A 633 1.36 10.40 -16.89
C VAL A 633 0.34 10.59 -15.78
N TYR A 634 0.08 11.80 -15.32
CA TYR A 634 -0.90 12.08 -14.26
C TYR A 634 -2.20 12.66 -14.80
N ALA A 635 -2.19 13.31 -15.96
CA ALA A 635 -3.43 13.70 -16.63
C ALA A 635 -3.30 13.62 -18.14
N THR A 636 -4.43 13.41 -18.80
CA THR A 636 -4.53 13.39 -20.26
C THR A 636 -5.72 14.21 -20.72
N ILE A 637 -5.49 15.07 -21.71
CA ILE A 637 -6.52 15.73 -22.51
C ILE A 637 -6.53 15.04 -23.88
N ASP A 638 -7.68 14.51 -24.27
CA ASP A 638 -7.90 13.81 -25.53
C ASP A 638 -9.06 14.48 -26.29
N THR A 639 -8.76 15.06 -27.45
CA THR A 639 -9.76 15.74 -28.30
C THR A 639 -10.63 14.75 -29.08
N GLY A 640 -10.34 13.44 -29.01
CA GLY A 640 -11.00 12.41 -29.79
C GLY A 640 -10.76 12.60 -31.28
N THR A 641 -11.78 12.37 -32.12
CA THR A 641 -11.70 12.68 -33.57
C THR A 641 -11.69 14.19 -33.85
N GLY A 642 -11.81 15.01 -32.79
CA GLY A 642 -11.80 16.46 -32.81
C GLY A 642 -12.61 17.04 -33.95
N VAL A 643 -13.93 16.83 -34.04
CA VAL A 643 -14.75 17.50 -35.05
C VAL A 643 -15.54 18.64 -34.41
N ALA A 644 -16.03 19.61 -35.18
CA ALA A 644 -16.93 20.63 -34.64
C ALA A 644 -18.13 19.97 -33.92
N GLY A 645 -18.37 20.34 -32.67
CA GLY A 645 -19.34 19.69 -31.78
C GLY A 645 -18.77 18.60 -30.86
N SER A 646 -17.51 18.17 -31.04
CA SER A 646 -16.81 17.28 -30.11
C SER A 646 -16.57 17.95 -28.76
N ILE A 647 -16.60 17.14 -27.71
CA ILE A 647 -16.26 17.51 -26.33
C ILE A 647 -14.96 16.78 -25.98
N PRO A 648 -13.81 17.47 -25.89
CA PRO A 648 -12.57 16.83 -25.46
C PRO A 648 -12.72 16.27 -24.05
N THR A 649 -12.13 15.12 -23.81
CA THR A 649 -12.13 14.46 -22.50
C THR A 649 -10.86 14.79 -21.73
N VAL A 650 -11.00 15.01 -20.44
CA VAL A 650 -9.92 15.14 -19.46
C VAL A 650 -10.00 13.95 -18.53
N ARG A 651 -8.87 13.28 -18.31
CA ARG A 651 -8.77 12.14 -17.39
C ARG A 651 -7.57 12.30 -16.47
N GLY A 652 -7.80 12.16 -15.17
CA GLY A 652 -6.76 11.83 -14.20
C GLY A 652 -6.25 10.40 -14.44
N ASN A 653 -4.94 10.20 -14.34
CA ASN A 653 -4.28 8.92 -14.54
C ASN A 653 -3.38 8.60 -13.34
N ASN A 654 -3.04 7.32 -13.16
CA ASN A 654 -2.11 6.85 -12.13
C ASN A 654 -2.45 7.38 -10.71
N GLY A 655 -3.74 7.43 -10.38
CA GLY A 655 -4.24 7.87 -9.07
C GLY A 655 -4.41 9.38 -8.91
N ALA A 656 -3.96 10.20 -9.87
CA ALA A 656 -4.21 11.64 -9.82
C ALA A 656 -5.68 11.97 -10.12
N VAL A 657 -6.16 13.03 -9.49
CA VAL A 657 -7.53 13.55 -9.63
C VAL A 657 -7.51 14.86 -10.40
N THR A 658 -8.52 15.09 -11.24
CA THR A 658 -8.68 16.35 -11.98
C THR A 658 -9.97 17.06 -11.59
N ASN A 659 -9.95 18.39 -11.47
CA ASN A 659 -11.14 19.19 -11.14
C ASN A 659 -12.23 19.18 -12.22
N ILE A 660 -11.86 18.83 -13.46
CA ILE A 660 -12.75 18.74 -14.62
C ILE A 660 -12.55 17.41 -15.36
N SER A 661 -13.59 16.98 -16.08
CA SER A 661 -13.56 15.76 -16.91
C SER A 661 -13.70 16.03 -18.42
N THR A 662 -13.97 17.28 -18.81
CA THR A 662 -14.11 17.68 -20.22
C THR A 662 -13.67 19.13 -20.44
N LEU A 663 -13.28 19.46 -21.69
CA LEU A 663 -13.15 20.84 -22.15
C LEU A 663 -14.43 21.30 -22.88
N PRO A 664 -14.68 22.61 -23.00
CA PRO A 664 -15.83 23.14 -23.73
C PRO A 664 -15.87 22.65 -25.18
N SER A 665 -17.05 22.35 -25.70
CA SER A 665 -17.20 22.04 -27.14
C SER A 665 -17.01 23.29 -27.99
N ILE A 666 -16.61 23.10 -29.25
CA ILE A 666 -16.56 24.18 -30.23
C ILE A 666 -17.71 24.08 -31.23
N GLY A 667 -18.32 25.23 -31.57
CA GLY A 667 -19.49 25.28 -32.44
C GLY A 667 -19.18 25.22 -33.94
N SER A 668 -17.93 25.47 -34.35
CA SER A 668 -17.50 25.45 -35.76
C SER A 668 -16.04 25.02 -35.87
N ALA A 669 -15.69 24.35 -36.96
CA ALA A 669 -14.28 24.08 -37.29
C ALA A 669 -13.56 25.39 -37.61
N GLY A 670 -12.27 25.48 -37.26
CA GLY A 670 -11.43 26.66 -37.48
C GLY A 670 -11.62 27.78 -36.47
N THR A 671 -12.38 27.56 -35.38
CA THR A 671 -12.54 28.54 -34.29
C THR A 671 -12.07 27.97 -32.96
N TRP A 672 -11.29 28.75 -32.22
CA TRP A 672 -10.88 28.42 -30.86
C TRP A 672 -12.09 28.33 -29.92
N SER A 673 -11.98 27.53 -28.87
CA SER A 673 -12.94 27.51 -27.76
C SER A 673 -13.13 28.92 -27.17
N THR A 674 -14.38 29.29 -26.91
CA THR A 674 -14.78 30.65 -26.49
C THR A 674 -14.49 30.96 -25.03
N THR A 675 -14.29 29.93 -24.22
CA THR A 675 -13.98 30.04 -22.79
C THR A 675 -12.60 29.43 -22.53
N ASN A 676 -11.82 30.15 -21.73
CA ASN A 676 -10.63 29.62 -21.10
C ASN A 676 -11.04 28.63 -20.01
N THR A 677 -10.21 27.62 -19.77
CA THR A 677 -10.51 26.57 -18.79
C THR A 677 -9.27 26.26 -17.98
N ASP A 678 -9.43 26.23 -16.66
CA ASP A 678 -8.36 25.88 -15.73
C ASP A 678 -8.51 24.42 -15.30
N LEU A 679 -7.42 23.68 -15.46
CA LEU A 679 -7.29 22.29 -15.04
C LEU A 679 -6.37 22.24 -13.81
N ILE A 680 -6.88 21.67 -12.73
CA ILE A 680 -6.10 21.34 -11.54
C ILE A 680 -5.92 19.82 -11.55
N ILE A 681 -4.67 19.37 -11.46
CA ILE A 681 -4.30 17.97 -11.34
C ILE A 681 -3.70 17.78 -9.95
N THR A 682 -4.40 17.08 -9.07
CA THR A 682 -3.88 16.71 -7.75
C THR A 682 -3.12 15.39 -7.87
N LEU A 683 -1.83 15.42 -7.57
CA LEU A 683 -0.99 14.22 -7.57
C LEU A 683 -1.50 13.22 -6.50
N PRO A 684 -1.34 11.91 -6.71
CA PRO A 684 -1.78 10.90 -5.74
C PRO A 684 -0.98 10.98 -4.43
N PRO A 685 -1.46 10.27 -3.37
CA PRO A 685 -0.73 10.10 -2.10
C PRO A 685 0.63 9.39 -2.22
N THR A 686 0.95 8.83 -3.38
CA THR A 686 2.25 8.20 -3.64
C THR A 686 2.77 8.59 -5.02
N ILE A 687 3.97 9.15 -5.07
CA ILE A 687 4.67 9.49 -6.31
C ILE A 687 6.04 8.85 -6.34
N SER A 688 6.63 8.72 -7.53
CA SER A 688 7.82 7.90 -7.74
C SER A 688 9.13 8.47 -7.15
N SER A 689 9.18 9.77 -6.90
CA SER A 689 10.38 10.52 -6.48
C SER A 689 10.00 11.97 -6.18
N SER A 690 10.67 12.62 -5.24
CA SER A 690 10.54 14.06 -4.98
C SER A 690 11.32 14.93 -5.99
N SER A 691 12.28 14.32 -6.69
CA SER A 691 13.06 14.92 -7.78
C SER A 691 12.80 14.24 -9.11
N GLY A 692 12.52 15.02 -10.16
CA GLY A 692 12.08 14.47 -11.45
C GLY A 692 11.80 15.52 -12.51
N THR A 693 11.52 15.07 -13.73
CA THR A 693 11.20 15.97 -14.84
C THR A 693 9.69 16.14 -14.99
N PHE A 694 9.19 17.37 -14.83
CA PHE A 694 7.84 17.73 -15.26
C PHE A 694 7.80 17.90 -16.79
N GLN A 695 6.79 17.35 -17.45
CA GLN A 695 6.65 17.43 -18.91
C GLN A 695 5.20 17.69 -19.33
N ILE A 696 5.04 18.58 -20.29
CA ILE A 696 3.83 18.69 -21.12
C ILE A 696 4.18 18.05 -22.46
N ARG A 697 3.55 16.92 -22.76
CA ARG A 697 3.81 16.15 -23.97
C ARG A 697 2.58 16.10 -24.87
N PHE A 698 2.75 16.64 -26.06
CA PHE A 698 1.75 16.70 -27.10
C PHE A 698 2.02 15.61 -28.15
N ARG A 699 1.00 14.84 -28.51
CA ARG A 699 1.07 13.77 -29.51
C ARG A 699 -0.02 13.97 -30.56
N ALA A 700 0.38 14.19 -31.81
CA ALA A 700 -0.52 14.28 -32.95
C ALA A 700 -0.46 13.02 -33.83
N GLY A 701 -1.62 12.49 -34.24
CA GLY A 701 -1.72 11.35 -35.15
C GLY A 701 -1.28 11.64 -36.59
N THR A 702 -1.12 10.60 -37.42
CA THR A 702 -0.79 10.71 -38.84
C THR A 702 -2.01 11.16 -39.65
N SER A 703 -2.06 12.41 -40.10
CA SER A 703 -3.02 12.85 -41.11
C SER A 703 -2.42 13.96 -41.98
N GLY A 704 -2.74 13.92 -43.28
CA GLY A 704 -2.10 14.78 -44.26
C GLY A 704 -2.63 16.21 -44.34
N ASN A 705 -3.79 16.55 -43.76
CA ASN A 705 -4.46 17.85 -43.99
C ASN A 705 -5.51 18.26 -42.91
N SER A 706 -5.43 17.84 -41.64
CA SER A 706 -6.48 18.14 -40.64
C SER A 706 -5.87 18.32 -39.25
N VAL A 707 -6.06 19.51 -38.66
CA VAL A 707 -5.24 20.07 -37.56
C VAL A 707 -6.10 20.35 -36.33
N ASP A 708 -5.80 19.71 -35.20
CA ASP A 708 -6.28 20.12 -33.88
C ASP A 708 -5.11 20.81 -33.16
N ASP A 709 -5.37 21.92 -32.48
CA ASP A 709 -4.36 22.70 -31.74
C ASP A 709 -4.82 22.90 -30.29
N ILE A 710 -3.86 23.05 -29.38
CA ILE A 710 -4.12 23.38 -27.98
C ILE A 710 -3.15 24.45 -27.51
N SER A 711 -3.67 25.44 -26.78
CA SER A 711 -2.90 26.52 -26.17
C SER A 711 -3.03 26.51 -24.66
N ILE A 712 -1.93 26.80 -23.97
CA ILE A 712 -1.83 26.87 -22.51
C ILE A 712 -1.15 28.20 -22.15
N ARG A 713 -1.76 29.00 -21.26
CA ARG A 713 -1.17 30.27 -20.83
C ARG A 713 -0.06 30.06 -19.82
N SER A 714 -0.35 29.29 -18.79
CA SER A 714 0.59 29.06 -17.70
C SER A 714 0.41 27.70 -17.07
N VAL A 715 1.48 27.25 -16.44
CA VAL A 715 1.50 26.06 -15.60
C VAL A 715 2.23 26.36 -14.30
N GLN A 716 1.71 25.85 -13.19
CA GLN A 716 2.32 25.94 -11.86
C GLN A 716 2.27 24.56 -11.22
N LEU A 717 3.27 24.23 -10.41
CA LEU A 717 3.26 23.03 -9.58
C LEU A 717 3.49 23.48 -8.14
N ILE A 718 2.40 23.57 -7.39
CA ILE A 718 2.43 23.97 -5.98
C ILE A 718 2.64 22.71 -5.14
N SER A 719 3.77 22.68 -4.42
CA SER A 719 4.19 21.60 -3.52
C SER A 719 4.62 22.18 -2.18
N CYS A 720 4.51 21.40 -1.10
CA CYS A 720 5.10 21.76 0.18
C CYS A 720 6.63 21.88 0.07
N SER A 721 7.23 22.66 0.96
CA SER A 721 8.66 22.92 1.06
C SER A 721 9.42 21.79 1.74
N ASP A 722 10.73 21.81 1.48
CA ASP A 722 11.78 20.85 1.85
C ASP A 722 13.02 21.74 1.91
N PHE A 723 13.29 22.24 3.10
CA PHE A 723 14.12 23.42 3.30
C PHE A 723 15.61 23.07 3.23
N ASP A 724 16.00 21.89 3.72
CA ASP A 724 17.36 21.36 3.62
C ASP A 724 17.63 20.59 2.30
N GLY A 725 16.58 20.16 1.60
CA GLY A 725 16.65 19.48 0.30
C GLY A 725 16.94 17.99 0.39
N ASP A 726 16.72 17.33 1.52
CA ASP A 726 16.97 15.91 1.73
C ASP A 726 15.92 14.99 1.05
N GLY A 727 14.78 15.57 0.67
CA GLY A 727 13.68 14.91 -0.01
C GLY A 727 12.53 14.47 0.89
N ILE A 728 12.52 14.89 2.15
CA ILE A 728 11.41 14.84 3.11
C ILE A 728 10.77 16.24 3.13
N PRO A 729 9.44 16.37 3.04
CA PRO A 729 8.81 17.68 3.18
C PRO A 729 8.78 18.09 4.65
N ASN A 730 8.92 19.40 4.92
CA ASN A 730 9.06 19.95 6.27
C ASN A 730 8.03 19.45 7.30
N PHE A 731 6.74 19.33 6.91
CA PHE A 731 5.67 18.82 7.80
C PHE A 731 5.79 17.31 8.16
N LEU A 732 6.83 16.64 7.66
CA LEU A 732 7.18 15.26 7.96
C LEU A 732 8.65 15.13 8.36
N ASP A 733 9.35 16.25 8.52
CA ASP A 733 10.79 16.29 8.73
C ASP A 733 11.06 16.79 10.13
N LEU A 734 11.65 15.93 10.95
CA LEU A 734 11.95 16.26 12.34
C LEU A 734 13.09 17.27 12.49
N ASP A 735 13.78 17.64 11.41
CA ASP A 735 14.88 18.63 11.34
C ASP A 735 14.83 19.29 9.95
N SER A 736 13.81 20.12 9.73
CA SER A 736 13.45 20.66 8.41
C SER A 736 14.57 21.44 7.73
N ASP A 737 15.49 22.01 8.50
CA ASP A 737 16.64 22.75 7.97
C ASP A 737 17.98 22.01 8.02
N GLY A 738 17.95 20.76 8.50
CA GLY A 738 19.04 19.79 8.44
C GLY A 738 20.25 20.22 9.27
N ASP A 739 20.02 21.01 10.32
CA ASP A 739 21.05 21.67 11.09
C ASP A 739 21.45 20.88 12.35
N GLY A 740 20.70 19.80 12.62
CA GLY A 740 20.92 18.83 13.68
C GLY A 740 20.07 19.07 14.92
N CYS A 741 19.25 20.12 14.94
CA CYS A 741 18.28 20.40 15.97
C CYS A 741 16.89 19.86 15.57
N PRO A 742 16.09 19.28 16.49
CA PRO A 742 14.75 18.85 16.12
C PRO A 742 13.79 20.03 16.02
N ASP A 743 12.94 20.08 15.00
CA ASP A 743 11.91 21.11 14.81
C ASP A 743 11.02 21.29 16.05
N ALA A 744 10.74 20.18 16.74
CA ALA A 744 9.97 20.16 17.98
C ALA A 744 10.57 21.02 19.12
N VAL A 745 11.88 21.19 19.12
CA VAL A 745 12.63 22.08 20.02
C VAL A 745 12.62 23.51 19.51
N GLU A 746 12.82 23.65 18.20
CA GLU A 746 13.04 24.95 17.56
C GLU A 746 11.77 25.74 17.33
N GLY A 747 10.62 25.08 17.38
CA GLY A 747 9.34 25.75 17.34
C GLY A 747 9.19 26.81 18.44
N SER A 748 8.30 27.76 18.21
CA SER A 748 8.19 29.00 19.01
C SER A 748 7.70 28.78 20.45
N GLY A 749 7.47 27.53 20.86
CA GLY A 749 6.92 27.17 22.15
C GLY A 749 7.97 27.04 23.25
N ASN A 750 9.28 27.07 22.92
CA ASN A 750 10.40 26.83 23.84
C ASN A 750 10.21 25.53 24.66
N PHE A 751 9.78 24.47 24.00
CA PHE A 751 9.63 23.17 24.63
C PHE A 751 10.95 22.39 24.55
N ASN A 752 11.14 21.45 25.48
CA ASN A 752 12.28 20.54 25.49
C ASN A 752 11.80 19.08 25.41
N PRO A 753 11.32 18.63 24.24
CA PRO A 753 10.96 17.24 24.03
C PRO A 753 12.19 16.34 24.19
N THR A 754 12.02 15.24 24.93
CA THR A 754 13.05 14.20 25.13
C THR A 754 12.58 12.84 24.62
N THR A 755 11.43 12.81 23.96
CA THR A 755 10.77 11.62 23.44
C THR A 755 11.24 11.32 22.03
N THR A 756 11.53 10.05 21.77
CA THR A 756 11.89 9.60 20.42
C THR A 756 10.64 9.48 19.56
N ALA A 757 10.73 9.97 18.32
CA ALA A 757 9.71 9.81 17.31
C ALA A 757 9.39 8.34 17.03
N SER A 758 8.17 8.10 16.58
CA SER A 758 7.60 6.78 16.31
C SER A 758 7.28 6.61 14.81
N GLY A 759 6.51 5.58 14.45
CA GLY A 759 6.10 5.36 13.06
C GLY A 759 7.25 5.20 12.06
N THR A 760 7.09 5.81 10.88
CA THR A 760 8.09 5.84 9.81
C THR A 760 9.22 6.82 10.07
N LEU A 761 9.05 7.75 11.00
CA LEU A 761 10.00 8.81 11.32
C LEU A 761 11.17 8.34 12.20
N THR A 762 11.08 7.14 12.79
CA THR A 762 12.13 6.54 13.64
C THR A 762 13.54 6.49 13.03
N SER A 763 13.67 6.61 11.71
CA SER A 763 14.95 6.58 10.99
C SER A 763 15.57 7.94 10.70
N GLN A 764 14.86 9.04 10.95
CA GLN A 764 15.40 10.40 10.80
C GLN A 764 16.44 10.69 11.89
N SER A 765 17.20 11.77 11.73
CA SER A 765 18.26 12.16 12.65
C SER A 765 18.37 13.69 12.65
N PRO A 766 18.07 14.35 13.78
CA PRO A 766 17.59 13.79 15.06
C PRO A 766 16.21 13.11 14.95
N ASN A 767 15.91 12.21 15.90
CA ASN A 767 14.64 11.47 15.92
C ASN A 767 13.80 11.82 17.15
N ILE A 768 13.67 13.11 17.45
CA ILE A 768 13.01 13.62 18.64
C ILE A 768 11.77 14.41 18.25
N ASN A 769 10.65 14.14 18.92
CA ASN A 769 9.37 14.84 18.79
C ASN A 769 8.59 14.74 20.13
N PHE A 770 7.30 15.06 20.18
CA PHE A 770 6.49 14.95 21.41
C PHE A 770 5.90 13.56 21.71
N GLY A 771 6.21 12.56 20.88
CA GLY A 771 5.70 11.19 20.98
C GLY A 771 4.21 11.08 20.62
N THR A 772 3.62 9.91 20.86
CA THR A 772 2.28 9.55 20.35
C THR A 772 1.09 10.04 21.19
N ALA A 773 1.27 11.06 22.02
CA ALA A 773 0.27 11.48 23.01
C ALA A 773 -0.50 12.72 22.52
N VAL A 774 -1.50 12.49 21.68
CA VAL A 774 -2.17 13.54 20.90
C VAL A 774 -3.64 13.75 21.25
N ASP A 775 -4.19 14.86 20.76
CA ASP A 775 -5.63 15.12 20.79
C ASP A 775 -6.38 14.44 19.62
N ALA A 776 -7.65 14.77 19.41
CA ALA A 776 -8.47 14.12 18.39
C ALA A 776 -8.11 14.52 16.95
N ASN A 777 -7.29 15.54 16.77
CA ASN A 777 -6.78 16.03 15.49
C ASN A 777 -5.29 15.72 15.30
N GLY A 778 -4.70 14.86 16.13
CA GLY A 778 -3.29 14.46 16.00
C GLY A 778 -2.25 15.47 16.54
N ILE A 779 -2.69 16.58 17.13
CA ILE A 779 -1.77 17.55 17.73
C ILE A 779 -1.27 17.05 19.10
N PRO A 780 0.04 17.11 19.42
CA PRO A 780 0.56 16.73 20.73
C PRO A 780 -0.13 17.46 21.88
N THR A 781 -0.62 16.69 22.85
CA THR A 781 -1.31 17.25 24.02
C THR A 781 -0.43 18.17 24.88
N THR A 782 0.91 18.04 24.75
CA THR A 782 1.91 18.85 25.46
C THR A 782 1.94 20.30 24.96
N VAL A 783 1.78 20.52 23.66
CA VAL A 783 1.79 21.87 23.05
C VAL A 783 0.39 22.50 23.01
N GLY A 784 -0.65 21.68 23.18
CA GLY A 784 -2.04 22.11 23.20
C GLY A 784 -2.65 22.19 21.79
N ALA A 785 -3.97 22.32 21.72
CA ALA A 785 -4.75 22.17 20.48
C ALA A 785 -4.47 23.21 19.37
N SER A 786 -3.54 24.15 19.60
CA SER A 786 -3.12 25.14 18.61
C SER A 786 -1.72 24.90 18.05
N GLY A 787 -1.01 23.87 18.56
CA GLY A 787 0.40 23.66 18.25
C GLY A 787 1.30 24.79 18.76
N GLN A 788 2.57 24.70 18.39
CA GLN A 788 3.54 25.79 18.47
C GLN A 788 3.71 26.46 17.09
N GLY A 789 4.28 27.67 17.05
CA GLY A 789 4.64 28.31 15.78
C GLY A 789 5.97 27.75 15.24
N ILE A 790 6.28 28.05 13.98
CA ILE A 790 7.48 27.56 13.27
C ILE A 790 8.82 27.85 14.00
N GLY A 791 8.87 28.90 14.83
CA GLY A 791 10.08 29.21 15.60
C GLY A 791 11.31 29.35 14.71
N ASP A 792 12.36 28.57 15.00
CA ASP A 792 13.64 28.51 14.30
C ASP A 792 13.82 27.26 13.44
N SER A 793 12.82 26.38 13.30
CA SER A 793 12.93 25.11 12.55
C SER A 793 13.22 25.24 11.05
N LEU A 794 13.40 26.48 10.56
CA LEU A 794 13.70 26.82 9.18
C LEU A 794 14.85 27.85 9.12
N ASP A 795 15.78 27.83 10.07
CA ASP A 795 16.93 28.72 10.17
C ASP A 795 18.26 27.97 10.33
N THR A 796 18.81 27.54 9.19
CA THR A 796 20.14 26.88 9.05
C THR A 796 21.33 27.51 9.79
N LEU A 797 21.19 28.72 10.36
CA LEU A 797 22.24 29.41 11.12
C LEU A 797 22.21 29.07 12.60
N LYS A 798 21.21 28.32 13.08
CA LYS A 798 21.00 28.04 14.49
C LYS A 798 20.94 26.55 14.78
N HIS A 799 22.08 25.89 14.50
CA HIS A 799 22.36 24.56 15.03
C HIS A 799 22.02 24.57 16.53
N CYS A 800 21.83 23.40 17.13
CA CYS A 800 22.05 23.17 18.57
C CYS A 800 23.45 23.69 18.96
N LYS A 801 23.59 25.01 19.05
CA LYS A 801 24.83 25.75 19.23
C LYS A 801 25.22 25.40 20.63
N ASP A 802 26.41 24.88 20.75
CA ASP A 802 27.03 24.49 22.00
C ASP A 802 28.23 25.43 22.10
N SER A 803 27.96 26.59 22.68
CA SER A 803 28.84 27.76 22.63
C SER A 803 30.17 27.44 23.28
N ASP A 804 30.17 26.73 24.40
CA ASP A 804 31.38 26.32 25.10
C ASP A 804 31.89 24.91 24.76
N GLY A 805 31.12 24.09 24.04
CA GLY A 805 31.53 22.78 23.52
C GLY A 805 31.40 21.62 24.51
N ASP A 806 30.50 21.68 25.48
CA ASP A 806 30.34 20.66 26.52
C ASP A 806 29.38 19.51 26.20
N GLY A 807 28.65 19.63 25.09
CA GLY A 807 27.67 18.66 24.60
C GLY A 807 26.23 18.91 25.05
N ILE A 808 25.96 20.00 25.77
CA ILE A 808 24.63 20.56 26.04
C ILE A 808 24.44 21.79 25.13
N PRO A 809 23.40 21.82 24.29
CA PRO A 809 23.15 23.01 23.46
C PRO A 809 22.71 24.22 24.30
N ASP A 810 23.08 25.44 23.89
CA ASP A 810 22.80 26.73 24.53
C ASP A 810 21.33 26.90 24.99
N TRP A 811 20.37 26.32 24.25
CA TRP A 811 18.95 26.41 24.62
C TRP A 811 18.54 25.49 25.80
N GLN A 812 19.33 24.46 26.09
CA GLN A 812 19.23 23.58 27.27
C GLN A 812 20.24 23.94 28.36
N ASP A 813 21.30 24.65 27.97
CA ASP A 813 22.30 25.16 28.88
C ASP A 813 21.72 26.30 29.71
N LEU A 814 22.21 26.46 30.94
CA LEU A 814 21.86 27.58 31.81
C LEU A 814 23.05 28.54 31.99
N ASP A 815 24.20 28.23 31.40
CA ASP A 815 25.52 28.85 31.55
C ASP A 815 26.28 28.66 30.22
N ASP A 816 25.83 29.33 29.14
CA ASP A 816 26.22 29.06 27.74
C ASP A 816 27.73 29.19 27.46
N ASP A 817 28.47 29.88 28.32
CA ASP A 817 29.91 30.03 28.22
C ASP A 817 30.72 29.30 29.30
N ASN A 818 30.02 28.54 30.17
CA ASN A 818 30.57 27.73 31.25
C ASN A 818 31.50 28.53 32.17
N ASP A 819 31.28 29.84 32.31
CA ASP A 819 32.04 30.70 33.19
C ASP A 819 31.54 30.60 34.65
N GLY A 820 30.41 29.94 34.88
CA GLY A 820 29.86 29.67 36.20
C GLY A 820 28.78 30.65 36.66
N ILE A 821 28.56 31.75 35.95
CA ILE A 821 27.48 32.70 36.16
C ILE A 821 26.36 32.32 35.17
N LEU A 822 25.14 32.08 35.68
CA LEU A 822 24.05 31.65 34.79
C LEU A 822 23.59 32.79 33.86
N ASP A 823 23.16 32.49 32.64
CA ASP A 823 22.79 33.50 31.63
C ASP A 823 21.73 34.49 32.13
N CYS A 824 20.77 33.99 32.93
CA CYS A 824 19.71 34.83 33.51
C CYS A 824 20.26 35.84 34.53
N VAL A 825 21.35 35.51 35.22
CA VAL A 825 22.05 36.40 36.14
C VAL A 825 22.82 37.46 35.36
N GLU A 826 23.50 37.08 34.29
CA GLU A 826 24.35 37.97 33.47
C GLU A 826 23.54 38.94 32.63
N ASN A 827 22.41 38.49 32.08
CA ASN A 827 21.44 39.37 31.44
C ASN A 827 20.69 40.27 32.44
N GLY A 828 21.01 40.17 33.75
CA GLY A 828 20.44 41.03 34.80
C GLY A 828 18.96 40.77 35.04
N LEU A 829 18.46 39.58 34.71
CA LEU A 829 17.03 39.21 34.75
C LEU A 829 16.63 38.56 36.09
N ASN A 830 17.59 38.04 36.86
CA ASN A 830 17.37 37.56 38.24
C ASN A 830 17.27 38.72 39.27
N THR A 831 16.37 39.65 39.03
CA THR A 831 16.20 40.87 39.84
C THR A 831 14.73 41.31 39.91
N THR A 832 14.46 42.46 40.53
CA THR A 832 13.12 43.03 40.53
C THR A 832 12.81 43.72 39.20
N VAL A 833 11.59 43.55 38.69
CA VAL A 833 11.20 44.02 37.34
C VAL A 833 11.38 45.53 37.11
N ASP A 834 11.46 46.37 38.16
CA ASP A 834 11.80 47.81 38.05
C ASP A 834 13.27 48.09 37.70
N LYS A 835 14.15 47.08 37.80
CA LYS A 835 15.53 47.16 37.31
C LYS A 835 15.64 46.83 35.84
N ILE A 836 14.66 46.11 35.29
CA ILE A 836 14.60 45.70 33.89
C ILE A 836 13.77 46.71 33.08
N PHE A 837 12.68 47.23 33.67
CA PHE A 837 11.77 48.18 33.03
C PHE A 837 11.63 49.48 33.80
N LYS A 838 11.58 50.59 33.06
CA LYS A 838 11.22 51.91 33.56
C LYS A 838 9.75 52.22 33.28
N ALA A 839 8.96 52.38 34.34
CA ALA A 839 7.59 52.87 34.26
C ALA A 839 7.53 54.41 34.11
N ASN A 840 6.63 54.89 33.26
CA ASN A 840 6.38 56.31 32.99
C ASN A 840 4.89 56.65 33.07
N ASN A 841 4.62 57.95 33.27
CA ASN A 841 3.28 58.52 33.34
C ASN A 841 2.38 57.82 34.38
N SER A 842 1.26 57.22 33.94
CA SER A 842 0.30 56.57 34.84
C SER A 842 0.70 55.14 35.21
N ALA A 843 1.76 54.59 34.60
CA ALA A 843 2.19 53.23 34.85
C ALA A 843 2.76 53.07 36.27
N THR A 844 2.37 52.00 36.96
CA THR A 844 2.77 51.70 38.34
C THR A 844 3.17 50.24 38.49
N LEU A 845 4.30 49.97 39.15
CA LEU A 845 4.71 48.63 39.54
C LEU A 845 3.79 48.09 40.63
N ILE A 846 3.35 46.84 40.50
CA ILE A 846 2.64 46.10 41.55
C ILE A 846 3.62 45.14 42.22
N THR A 847 4.09 45.49 43.42
CA THR A 847 5.17 44.77 44.13
C THR A 847 4.71 43.52 44.88
N SER A 848 3.40 43.27 44.98
CA SER A 848 2.82 42.10 45.65
C SER A 848 1.45 41.78 45.04
N PRO A 849 1.42 41.23 43.82
CA PRO A 849 0.17 40.95 43.13
C PRO A 849 -0.64 39.87 43.87
N SER A 850 -1.96 40.06 43.97
CA SER A 850 -2.87 39.08 44.56
C SER A 850 -3.46 38.09 43.57
N THR A 851 -3.31 38.36 42.26
CA THR A 851 -3.87 37.60 41.13
C THR A 851 -3.05 37.89 39.87
N GLY A 852 -2.85 36.90 39.00
CA GLY A 852 -2.10 37.05 37.74
C GLY A 852 -0.60 36.74 37.86
N PRO A 853 0.23 37.22 36.91
CA PRO A 853 1.67 36.92 36.85
C PRO A 853 2.48 37.43 38.04
N VAL A 854 3.66 36.88 38.28
CA VAL A 854 4.50 37.23 39.45
C VAL A 854 5.03 38.67 39.36
N HIS A 855 5.34 39.15 38.15
CA HIS A 855 5.88 40.48 37.89
C HIS A 855 4.88 41.31 37.09
N GLN A 856 4.36 42.41 37.64
CA GLN A 856 3.25 43.14 37.00
C GLN A 856 3.43 44.66 36.99
N PHE A 857 3.06 45.27 35.87
CA PHE A 857 2.80 46.71 35.79
C PHE A 857 1.34 46.97 35.47
N ARG A 858 0.76 47.90 36.21
CA ARG A 858 -0.52 48.50 35.83
C ARG A 858 -0.26 49.76 35.02
N LEU A 859 -0.68 49.77 33.76
CA LEU A 859 -0.45 50.87 32.83
C LEU A 859 -1.50 51.98 32.98
N THR A 860 -2.78 51.60 33.14
CA THR A 860 -3.88 52.53 33.41
C THR A 860 -4.82 51.96 34.47
N ASN A 861 -5.61 52.80 35.14
CA ASN A 861 -6.57 52.42 36.18
C ASN A 861 -7.73 53.44 36.27
N GLY A 862 -8.24 53.86 35.11
CA GLY A 862 -9.29 54.87 34.97
C GLY A 862 -9.18 55.66 33.66
N GLY A 863 -10.17 56.51 33.39
CA GLY A 863 -10.22 57.34 32.18
C GLY A 863 -9.16 58.46 32.12
N SER A 864 -8.83 58.89 30.90
CA SER A 864 -7.89 59.96 30.57
C SER A 864 -6.47 59.74 31.10
N GLN A 865 -6.02 58.49 31.10
CA GLN A 865 -4.69 58.06 31.52
C GLN A 865 -3.87 57.59 30.34
N ASN A 866 -2.56 57.65 30.49
CA ASN A 866 -1.62 56.92 29.66
C ASN A 866 -0.46 56.43 30.53
N GLY A 867 -0.05 55.19 30.31
CA GLY A 867 1.08 54.59 31.01
C GLY A 867 1.95 53.85 30.01
N GLN A 868 3.25 53.93 30.22
CA GLN A 868 4.21 53.16 29.44
C GLN A 868 5.24 52.53 30.35
N VAL A 869 5.77 51.39 29.95
CA VAL A 869 6.91 50.74 30.58
C VAL A 869 7.90 50.35 29.49
N TRP A 870 9.18 50.63 29.68
CA TRP A 870 10.23 50.42 28.68
C TRP A 870 11.42 49.68 29.26
N SER A 871 11.94 48.70 28.53
CA SER A 871 13.15 47.97 28.90
C SER A 871 14.38 48.88 28.91
N TYR A 872 15.34 48.58 29.79
CA TYR A 872 16.68 49.17 29.72
C TYR A 872 17.53 48.53 28.63
N GLY A 873 17.46 47.20 28.50
CA GLY A 873 18.08 46.43 27.41
C GLY A 873 17.29 46.51 26.10
N LYS A 874 17.87 45.98 25.02
CA LYS A 874 17.24 45.92 23.70
C LYS A 874 17.02 44.47 23.28
N VAL A 875 16.04 44.27 22.43
CA VAL A 875 15.80 43.01 21.72
C VAL A 875 16.51 43.09 20.37
N ASP A 876 17.26 42.05 20.01
CA ASP A 876 18.00 41.94 18.76
C ASP A 876 17.15 41.22 17.69
N PHE A 877 16.82 41.92 16.60
CA PHE A 877 16.04 41.38 15.48
C PHE A 877 16.90 40.65 14.44
N THR A 878 18.23 40.55 14.63
CA THR A 878 19.04 39.63 13.83
C THR A 878 18.92 38.17 14.27
N LYS A 879 18.37 37.94 15.47
CA LYS A 879 18.09 36.63 16.04
C LYS A 879 16.59 36.48 16.21
N SER A 880 16.08 35.28 16.03
CA SER A 880 14.69 34.99 16.38
C SER A 880 14.48 35.05 17.89
N PHE A 881 13.26 35.33 18.30
CA PHE A 881 12.89 35.30 19.71
C PHE A 881 11.40 35.00 19.90
N SER A 882 11.10 34.34 21.03
CA SER A 882 9.76 34.29 21.60
C SER A 882 9.71 35.13 22.87
N LEU A 883 8.60 35.83 23.06
CA LEU A 883 8.37 36.70 24.20
C LEU A 883 7.00 36.35 24.80
N PRO A 884 6.97 35.46 25.80
CA PRO A 884 5.75 35.15 26.53
C PRO A 884 5.44 36.27 27.52
N MET A 885 4.20 36.73 27.51
CA MET A 885 3.70 37.69 28.47
C MET A 885 2.22 37.44 28.79
N LYS A 886 1.70 38.21 29.76
CA LYS A 886 0.26 38.28 30.02
C LYS A 886 -0.24 39.72 29.96
N ALA A 887 -1.43 39.89 29.42
CA ALA A 887 -2.14 41.16 29.35
C ALA A 887 -3.48 41.03 30.08
N LEU A 888 -3.85 42.05 30.86
CA LEU A 888 -5.19 42.23 31.39
C LEU A 888 -5.77 43.47 30.74
N LEU A 889 -6.86 43.28 30.01
CA LEU A 889 -7.56 44.33 29.27
C LEU A 889 -8.89 44.61 29.97
N SER A 890 -9.28 45.89 30.07
CA SER A 890 -10.57 46.27 30.67
C SER A 890 -11.13 47.54 30.06
N ASP A 891 -12.35 47.46 29.53
CA ASP A 891 -13.07 48.58 28.90
C ASP A 891 -12.30 49.13 27.68
N ALA A 892 -11.71 50.32 27.77
CA ALA A 892 -11.05 51.01 26.66
C ALA A 892 -9.69 51.62 27.09
N ASP A 893 -8.77 51.98 26.20
CA ASP A 893 -8.79 51.77 24.74
C ASP A 893 -7.99 50.51 24.32
N GLY A 894 -7.26 49.89 25.25
CA GLY A 894 -6.45 48.70 25.00
C GLY A 894 -4.97 48.88 25.37
N ILE A 895 -4.14 47.92 24.93
CA ILE A 895 -2.69 47.89 25.15
C ILE A 895 -1.98 47.79 23.79
N ALA A 896 -0.82 48.42 23.65
CA ALA A 896 0.09 48.15 22.54
C ALA A 896 1.42 47.63 23.07
N ILE A 897 1.89 46.54 22.47
CA ILE A 897 3.25 46.02 22.65
C ILE A 897 4.14 46.73 21.64
N VAL A 898 5.23 47.36 22.09
CA VAL A 898 6.01 48.28 21.25
C VAL A 898 7.49 47.95 21.26
N PHE A 899 8.07 47.89 20.07
CA PHE A 899 9.51 47.88 19.85
C PHE A 899 9.92 49.22 19.25
N HIS A 900 10.89 49.94 19.83
CA HIS A 900 11.30 51.24 19.29
C HIS A 900 12.77 51.63 19.50
N ASN A 901 13.27 52.52 18.65
CA ASN A 901 14.48 53.32 18.86
C ASN A 901 14.18 54.82 18.83
N SER A 902 13.14 55.22 19.55
CA SER A 902 12.86 56.64 19.78
C SER A 902 14.06 57.34 20.44
N PRO A 903 14.44 58.55 20.00
CA PRO A 903 15.48 59.34 20.68
C PRO A 903 15.17 59.66 22.14
N LEU A 904 13.92 59.48 22.58
CA LEU A 904 13.49 59.65 23.97
C LEU A 904 13.77 58.40 24.85
N ALA A 905 14.22 57.31 24.25
CA ALA A 905 14.53 56.03 24.90
C ALA A 905 13.41 55.61 25.89
N GLN A 906 13.73 55.27 27.13
CA GLN A 906 12.77 54.89 28.18
C GLN A 906 11.90 56.05 28.69
N SER A 907 11.81 57.16 27.97
CA SER A 907 10.84 58.24 28.21
C SER A 907 9.91 58.45 27.02
N ALA A 908 9.94 57.56 26.02
CA ALA A 908 9.03 57.61 24.88
C ALA A 908 7.57 57.48 25.34
N SER A 909 6.69 58.24 24.70
CA SER A 909 5.25 58.21 24.95
C SER A 909 4.53 58.62 23.67
N GLY A 910 3.49 57.88 23.32
CA GLY A 910 2.58 58.22 22.23
C GLY A 910 1.33 58.96 22.70
N THR A 911 0.38 59.14 21.79
CA THR A 911 -0.89 59.83 22.05
C THR A 911 -1.93 58.93 22.72
N ASN A 912 -2.79 59.51 23.57
CA ASN A 912 -3.88 58.81 24.25
C ASN A 912 -5.06 58.50 23.31
N GLY A 913 -6.03 57.71 23.79
CA GLY A 913 -7.22 57.35 23.01
C GLY A 913 -6.90 56.19 22.05
N GLN A 914 -7.44 56.33 20.84
CA GLN A 914 -7.13 55.54 19.62
C GLN A 914 -5.64 55.40 19.23
N GLY A 915 -4.74 56.04 19.96
CA GLY A 915 -3.29 55.88 19.75
C GLY A 915 -2.65 54.87 20.69
N LEU A 916 -3.42 54.25 21.61
CA LEU A 916 -3.02 53.26 22.62
C LEU A 916 -1.77 53.63 23.44
N GLY A 917 -1.41 54.92 23.47
CA GLY A 917 -0.16 55.39 24.05
C GLY A 917 1.09 55.08 23.23
N ALA A 918 0.98 54.47 22.04
CA ALA A 918 2.09 54.14 21.15
C ALA A 918 2.21 55.11 19.95
N ARG A 919 1.13 55.77 19.55
CA ARG A 919 1.11 56.59 18.33
C ARG A 919 2.00 57.82 18.42
N GLY A 920 2.87 57.98 17.44
CA GLY A 920 3.84 59.06 17.35
C GLY A 920 5.19 58.76 18.02
N ILE A 921 5.37 57.57 18.62
CA ILE A 921 6.70 57.12 19.03
C ILE A 921 7.56 56.96 17.78
N ALA A 922 8.73 57.60 17.75
CA ALA A 922 9.64 57.53 16.61
C ALA A 922 10.32 56.17 16.50
N ASN A 923 10.58 55.73 15.27
CA ASN A 923 11.32 54.50 14.94
C ASN A 923 10.80 53.25 15.64
N GLY A 924 9.52 52.93 15.49
CA GLY A 924 8.92 51.83 16.22
C GLY A 924 7.83 51.07 15.49
N ILE A 925 7.55 49.89 16.05
CA ILE A 925 6.52 48.95 15.65
C ILE A 925 5.63 48.70 16.86
N ALA A 926 4.32 48.66 16.67
CA ALA A 926 3.32 48.37 17.69
C ALA A 926 2.47 47.16 17.28
N LEU A 927 2.28 46.22 18.19
CA LEU A 927 1.32 45.14 18.10
C LEU A 927 0.15 45.52 19.00
N GLU A 928 -1.02 45.69 18.40
CA GLU A 928 -2.21 46.20 19.08
C GLU A 928 -2.98 45.06 19.76
N LEU A 929 -3.45 45.36 20.96
CA LEU A 929 -4.53 44.66 21.65
C LEU A 929 -5.62 45.71 21.90
N ASP A 930 -6.38 46.03 20.85
CA ASP A 930 -7.36 47.12 20.83
C ASP A 930 -8.75 46.62 21.21
N THR A 931 -9.32 47.21 22.27
CA THR A 931 -10.63 46.83 22.82
C THR A 931 -11.70 47.89 22.59
N PHE A 932 -11.42 48.94 21.80
CA PHE A 932 -12.37 50.03 21.62
C PHE A 932 -12.48 50.51 20.18
N VAL A 933 -13.57 50.10 19.54
CA VAL A 933 -13.93 50.48 18.17
C VAL A 933 -14.02 52.01 18.00
N ASN A 934 -13.03 52.61 17.35
CA ASN A 934 -13.01 54.02 17.01
C ASN A 934 -13.81 54.31 15.72
N SER A 935 -14.65 55.35 15.75
CA SER A 935 -15.51 55.67 14.61
C SER A 935 -14.72 56.29 13.43
N CYS A 936 -14.95 55.80 12.22
CA CYS A 936 -14.43 56.38 10.97
C CYS A 936 -14.75 57.89 10.78
N ALA A 937 -15.78 58.43 11.47
CA ALA A 937 -16.25 59.80 11.30
C ALA A 937 -15.41 60.86 12.02
N ASN A 938 -14.65 60.47 13.06
CA ASN A 938 -13.71 61.36 13.75
C ASN A 938 -12.31 61.35 13.08
N ASP A 939 -12.18 60.61 11.98
CA ASP A 939 -10.92 60.16 11.38
C ASP A 939 -10.54 60.90 10.08
N ALA A 940 -11.14 62.06 9.81
CA ALA A 940 -10.90 62.83 8.58
C ALA A 940 -9.47 63.38 8.44
N ASN A 941 -8.65 63.30 9.50
CA ASN A 941 -7.24 63.68 9.51
C ASN A 941 -6.27 62.48 9.56
N ASN A 942 -6.76 61.25 9.37
CA ASN A 942 -6.06 60.04 9.85
C ASN A 942 -5.93 58.88 8.82
N GLY A 943 -6.19 59.12 7.53
CA GLY A 943 -5.82 58.15 6.47
C GLY A 943 -6.76 56.95 6.26
N ALA A 944 -7.97 56.95 6.82
CA ALA A 944 -9.03 55.96 6.56
C ALA A 944 -8.74 54.52 7.02
N ASN A 945 -8.11 54.35 8.18
CA ASN A 945 -7.89 53.04 8.81
C ASN A 945 -8.89 52.82 9.94
N CYS A 946 -10.11 52.40 9.58
CA CYS A 946 -11.20 52.20 10.53
C CYS A 946 -11.01 50.90 11.31
N ASP A 947 -11.26 50.96 12.62
CA ASP A 947 -11.32 49.75 13.43
C ASP A 947 -12.48 48.86 12.97
N PRO A 948 -12.30 47.53 12.96
CA PRO A 948 -13.41 46.62 12.82
C PRO A 948 -14.37 46.76 14.00
N ASN A 949 -15.59 46.24 13.84
CA ASN A 949 -16.63 46.30 14.87
C ASN A 949 -16.46 45.26 16.00
N PHE A 950 -15.23 44.86 16.29
CA PHE A 950 -14.85 43.88 17.30
C PHE A 950 -13.46 44.21 17.85
N ASP A 951 -13.15 43.71 19.05
CA ASP A 951 -11.83 43.82 19.66
C ASP A 951 -10.81 43.08 18.81
N HIS A 952 -9.74 43.77 18.43
CA HIS A 952 -8.86 43.32 17.36
C HIS A 952 -7.40 43.59 17.65
N GLY A 953 -6.55 42.81 16.99
CA GLY A 953 -5.12 43.05 16.94
C GLY A 953 -4.64 43.36 15.54
N SER A 954 -3.61 44.20 15.48
CA SER A 954 -2.95 44.59 14.25
C SER A 954 -1.47 44.90 14.50
N ILE A 955 -0.64 44.86 13.45
CA ILE A 955 0.77 45.25 13.50
C ILE A 955 0.92 46.57 12.77
N ARG A 956 1.51 47.57 13.41
CA ARG A 956 1.65 48.93 12.87
C ARG A 956 3.03 49.52 13.09
N THR A 957 3.40 50.47 12.25
CA THR A 957 4.50 51.40 12.53
C THR A 957 4.01 52.52 13.44
N THR A 958 4.77 52.88 14.45
CA THR A 958 4.36 53.87 15.46
C THR A 958 4.46 55.31 14.96
N ALA A 959 5.40 55.60 14.06
CA ALA A 959 5.64 56.94 13.50
C ALA A 959 4.74 57.26 12.29
N GLY A 960 4.37 56.25 11.50
CA GLY A 960 3.59 56.37 10.27
C GLY A 960 2.11 55.98 10.41
N TRP A 961 1.58 55.94 11.64
CA TRP A 961 0.23 55.43 11.97
C TRP A 961 -0.92 56.08 11.14
N ILE A 962 -0.68 57.23 10.52
CA ILE A 962 -1.63 57.91 9.61
C ILE A 962 -1.18 57.68 8.15
N ASP A 963 -2.12 57.31 7.27
CA ASP A 963 -2.00 57.06 5.82
C ASP A 963 -1.42 55.69 5.36
N ALA A 964 -0.30 55.20 5.92
CA ALA A 964 0.42 53.99 5.41
C ALA A 964 0.98 53.06 6.52
N GLY A 965 0.61 53.28 7.78
CA GLY A 965 1.30 52.71 8.93
C GLY A 965 0.88 51.30 9.36
N LYS A 966 -0.17 50.71 8.80
CA LYS A 966 -0.60 49.36 9.15
C LYS A 966 0.12 48.33 8.28
N LEU A 967 0.81 47.40 8.93
CA LEU A 967 1.58 46.32 8.31
C LEU A 967 0.72 45.05 8.17
N ALA A 968 -0.02 44.68 9.22
CA ALA A 968 -0.91 43.51 9.26
C ALA A 968 -2.09 43.72 10.24
N GLY A 969 -3.07 42.80 10.29
CA GLY A 969 -4.35 42.93 11.04
C GLY A 969 -5.55 43.32 10.14
N ASP A 970 -6.80 43.46 10.59
CA ASP A 970 -7.37 43.47 11.95
C ASP A 970 -8.03 42.12 12.26
N THR A 971 -7.37 41.32 13.08
CA THR A 971 -7.91 40.01 13.46
C THR A 971 -8.54 40.09 14.82
N GLN A 972 -9.66 39.40 15.02
CA GLN A 972 -10.35 39.35 16.31
C GLN A 972 -9.43 38.77 17.40
N LEU A 973 -9.40 39.41 18.57
CA LEU A 973 -8.68 38.89 19.72
C LEU A 973 -9.49 37.82 20.43
N GLY A 974 -8.88 36.65 20.67
CA GLY A 974 -9.51 35.53 21.38
C GLY A 974 -10.89 35.19 20.83
N ASP A 975 -11.88 35.06 21.72
CA ASP A 975 -13.28 34.81 21.36
C ASP A 975 -14.10 36.10 21.13
N GLY A 976 -13.45 37.26 21.19
CA GLY A 976 -14.09 38.57 21.06
C GLY A 976 -14.67 39.16 22.33
N THR A 977 -14.40 38.59 23.52
CA THR A 977 -14.84 39.11 24.82
C THR A 977 -13.67 39.44 25.76
N VAL A 978 -12.61 40.01 25.19
CA VAL A 978 -11.30 40.13 25.86
C VAL A 978 -11.17 41.32 26.80
N ASP A 979 -12.14 42.25 26.83
CA ASP A 979 -12.19 43.42 27.71
C ASP A 979 -12.77 43.12 29.11
N ASP A 980 -12.71 41.86 29.54
CA ASP A 980 -13.40 41.29 30.71
C ASP A 980 -12.69 41.53 32.07
N GLY A 981 -11.47 42.07 32.05
CA GLY A 981 -10.65 42.29 33.23
C GLY A 981 -9.97 41.04 33.80
N VAL A 982 -9.81 40.00 32.97
CA VAL A 982 -9.04 38.79 33.26
C VAL A 982 -7.67 38.85 32.58
N TRP A 983 -6.73 38.04 33.06
CA TRP A 983 -5.41 37.90 32.45
C TRP A 983 -5.45 36.91 31.30
N HIS A 984 -4.94 37.34 30.15
CA HIS A 984 -4.80 36.55 28.93
C HIS A 984 -3.32 36.32 28.61
N ASN A 985 -3.01 35.18 28.00
CA ASN A 985 -1.68 34.86 27.53
C ASN A 985 -1.44 35.53 26.17
N VAL A 986 -0.28 36.15 25.99
CA VAL A 986 0.15 36.75 24.73
C VAL A 986 1.58 36.32 24.46
N VAL A 987 1.83 35.74 23.29
CA VAL A 987 3.18 35.33 22.88
C VAL A 987 3.53 36.07 21.60
N ILE A 988 4.63 36.81 21.62
CA ILE A 988 5.16 37.51 20.44
C ILE A 988 6.32 36.68 19.90
N ASN A 989 6.30 36.37 18.61
CA ASN A 989 7.34 35.61 17.95
C ASN A 989 7.94 36.42 16.80
N TRP A 990 9.26 36.53 16.78
CA TRP A 990 10.02 37.02 15.65
C TRP A 990 10.88 35.88 15.12
N ASN A 991 10.78 35.59 13.83
CA ASN A 991 11.70 34.70 13.13
C ASN A 991 12.61 35.56 12.23
N ALA A 992 13.92 35.53 12.48
CA ALA A 992 14.89 36.37 11.78
C ALA A 992 15.14 35.92 10.33
N ALA A 993 15.16 34.62 10.06
CA ALA A 993 15.38 34.04 8.74
C ALA A 993 14.27 34.40 7.74
N THR A 994 13.03 34.12 8.12
CA THR A 994 11.82 34.47 7.37
C THR A 994 11.47 35.95 7.49
N ARG A 995 12.06 36.67 8.46
CA ARG A 995 11.78 38.06 8.81
C ARG A 995 10.31 38.29 9.19
N ASN A 996 9.67 37.31 9.82
CA ASN A 996 8.26 37.35 10.19
C ASN A 996 8.08 37.72 11.67
N LEU A 997 7.28 38.75 11.94
CA LEU A 997 6.81 39.09 13.28
C LEU A 997 5.35 38.68 13.42
N SER A 998 5.05 37.86 14.41
CA SER A 998 3.71 37.36 14.70
C SER A 998 3.39 37.44 16.19
N TYR A 999 2.12 37.31 16.54
CA TYR A 999 1.74 37.11 17.93
C TYR A 999 0.43 36.34 18.07
N THR A 1000 0.31 35.63 19.19
CA THR A 1000 -0.88 34.88 19.59
C THR A 1000 -1.54 35.54 20.80
N PHE A 1001 -2.84 35.30 20.96
CA PHE A 1001 -3.64 35.70 22.11
C PHE A 1001 -4.43 34.47 22.58
N ASP A 1002 -4.17 34.02 23.81
CA ASP A 1002 -4.65 32.75 24.38
C ASP A 1002 -4.39 31.53 23.46
N GLY A 1003 -3.21 31.50 22.83
CA GLY A 1003 -2.81 30.43 21.90
C GLY A 1003 -3.37 30.60 20.49
N VAL A 1004 -4.32 31.51 20.26
CA VAL A 1004 -4.89 31.77 18.94
C VAL A 1004 -4.01 32.78 18.18
N PRO A 1005 -3.52 32.48 16.97
CA PRO A 1005 -2.80 33.45 16.15
C PRO A 1005 -3.65 34.70 15.87
N VAL A 1006 -3.11 35.88 16.20
CA VAL A 1006 -3.78 37.16 15.92
C VAL A 1006 -3.43 37.60 14.52
N THR A 1007 -2.19 37.99 14.26
CA THR A 1007 -1.75 38.32 12.91
C THR A 1007 -0.22 38.23 12.82
N ASN A 1008 0.30 38.28 11.59
CA ASN A 1008 1.73 38.26 11.34
C ASN A 1008 2.10 39.19 10.19
N TYR A 1009 3.37 39.58 10.12
CA TYR A 1009 3.92 40.38 9.05
C TYR A 1009 5.35 39.97 8.71
N THR A 1010 5.59 39.60 7.45
CA THR A 1010 6.93 39.37 6.92
C THR A 1010 7.54 40.67 6.41
N PHE A 1011 8.60 41.13 7.04
CA PHE A 1011 9.31 42.35 6.69
C PHE A 1011 10.21 42.13 5.47
N PRO A 1012 10.12 42.99 4.43
CA PRO A 1012 11.03 42.92 3.30
C PRO A 1012 12.47 43.20 3.74
N THR A 1013 13.44 42.71 2.97
CA THR A 1013 14.89 42.92 3.21
C THR A 1013 15.36 44.34 2.90
N THR A 1014 14.59 45.11 2.11
CA THR A 1014 14.91 46.50 1.75
C THR A 1014 13.65 47.34 1.60
N GLY A 1015 13.81 48.68 1.65
CA GLY A 1015 12.72 49.63 1.44
C GLY A 1015 12.16 50.22 2.73
N ALA A 1016 11.07 51.00 2.60
CA ALA A 1016 10.50 51.77 3.71
C ALA A 1016 9.89 50.90 4.82
N ASN A 1017 9.42 49.69 4.47
CA ASN A 1017 8.84 48.74 5.41
C ASN A 1017 9.83 47.66 5.87
N ALA A 1018 11.10 47.74 5.49
CA ALA A 1018 12.11 46.85 6.07
C ALA A 1018 12.30 47.20 7.56
N ILE A 1019 12.49 46.17 8.39
CA ILE A 1019 12.53 46.35 9.85
C ILE A 1019 13.67 47.27 10.30
N GLU A 1020 14.82 47.17 9.64
CA GLU A 1020 16.00 48.00 9.90
C GLU A 1020 15.75 49.47 9.52
N THR A 1021 14.93 49.70 8.50
CA THR A 1021 14.51 51.06 8.11
C THR A 1021 13.53 51.64 9.12
N ILE A 1022 12.56 50.85 9.59
CA ILE A 1022 11.55 51.30 10.56
C ILE A 1022 12.19 51.58 11.92
N LEU A 1023 13.03 50.66 12.42
CA LEU A 1023 13.68 50.78 13.72
C LEU A 1023 14.96 51.64 13.66
N GLY A 1024 15.48 51.95 12.47
CA GLY A 1024 16.74 52.68 12.30
C GLY A 1024 17.97 51.90 12.82
N GLY A 1025 17.89 50.56 12.83
CA GLY A 1025 18.91 49.65 13.36
C GLY A 1025 18.35 48.23 13.52
N ASN A 1026 19.17 47.31 14.02
CA ASN A 1026 18.83 45.89 14.15
C ASN A 1026 18.31 45.50 15.54
N SER A 1027 18.39 46.38 16.53
CA SER A 1027 17.94 46.09 17.90
C SER A 1027 17.12 47.26 18.43
N ALA A 1028 16.10 46.99 19.24
CA ALA A 1028 15.17 48.02 19.73
C ALA A 1028 14.81 47.84 21.20
N TYR A 1029 14.48 48.94 21.88
CA TYR A 1029 13.86 48.86 23.20
C TYR A 1029 12.49 48.20 23.08
N PHE A 1030 12.14 47.41 24.07
CA PHE A 1030 10.88 46.70 24.14
C PHE A 1030 10.04 47.24 25.31
N GLY A 1031 8.73 47.26 25.14
CA GLY A 1031 7.86 47.66 26.22
C GLY A 1031 6.40 47.69 25.85
N PHE A 1032 5.62 48.31 26.72
CA PHE A 1032 4.18 48.35 26.60
C PHE A 1032 3.67 49.75 26.81
N THR A 1033 2.62 50.09 26.09
CA THR A 1033 1.86 51.31 26.29
C THR A 1033 0.40 50.98 26.44
N ALA A 1034 -0.30 51.72 27.29
CA ALA A 1034 -1.75 51.73 27.30
C ALA A 1034 -2.23 53.17 27.45
N SER A 1035 -3.41 53.44 26.92
CA SER A 1035 -4.09 54.70 27.17
C SER A 1035 -5.59 54.53 27.28
N THR A 1036 -6.22 55.51 27.90
CA THR A 1036 -7.67 55.60 28.03
C THR A 1036 -8.17 56.97 27.59
N GLY A 1037 -9.33 57.00 26.93
CA GLY A 1037 -10.05 58.20 26.53
C GLY A 1037 -10.99 58.71 27.64
N GLY A 1038 -12.27 58.85 27.31
CA GLY A 1038 -13.33 59.16 28.30
C GLY A 1038 -13.84 57.93 29.06
N ALA A 1039 -13.74 56.76 28.43
CA ALA A 1039 -13.93 55.45 29.03
C ALA A 1039 -12.54 54.82 29.27
N GLY A 1040 -12.47 53.81 30.14
CA GLY A 1040 -11.23 53.09 30.42
C GLY A 1040 -11.00 52.77 31.88
N ASN A 1041 -10.36 51.62 32.09
CA ASN A 1041 -10.19 51.02 33.41
C ASN A 1041 -8.76 50.47 33.58
N ASN A 1042 -8.62 49.35 34.29
CA ASN A 1042 -7.36 48.70 34.58
C ASN A 1042 -6.82 47.98 33.35
N ASN A 1043 -5.78 48.51 32.72
CA ASN A 1043 -5.00 47.78 31.74
C ASN A 1043 -3.64 47.46 32.36
N SER A 1044 -3.28 46.18 32.40
CA SER A 1044 -2.06 45.70 33.05
C SER A 1044 -1.31 44.69 32.18
N VAL A 1045 -0.02 44.60 32.42
CA VAL A 1045 0.89 43.66 31.74
C VAL A 1045 1.76 42.97 32.78
N GLY A 1046 2.21 41.75 32.50
CA GLY A 1046 3.13 41.07 33.39
C GLY A 1046 3.75 39.81 32.83
N PHE A 1047 4.68 39.26 33.62
CA PHE A 1047 5.53 38.14 33.28
C PHE A 1047 5.55 37.12 34.43
N ASP A 1048 5.51 35.84 34.09
CA ASP A 1048 5.69 34.75 35.07
C ASP A 1048 7.18 34.46 35.33
N ASP A 1049 7.99 34.59 34.28
CA ASP A 1049 9.44 34.41 34.31
C ASP A 1049 10.12 35.58 33.60
N LEU A 1050 11.10 36.20 34.26
CA LEU A 1050 11.90 37.29 33.69
C LEU A 1050 13.08 36.77 32.87
N CYS A 1051 13.55 35.54 33.12
CA CYS A 1051 14.65 34.92 32.37
C CYS A 1051 14.24 34.63 30.92
N ALA A 1052 12.94 34.45 30.65
CA ALA A 1052 12.40 34.25 29.30
C ALA A 1052 12.30 35.53 28.45
N LEU A 1053 12.77 36.68 28.96
CA LEU A 1053 12.78 37.92 28.18
C LEU A 1053 13.95 37.91 27.19
N PRO A 1054 13.73 38.19 25.90
CA PRO A 1054 14.78 38.19 24.87
C PRO A 1054 15.57 39.50 24.90
N LEU A 1055 16.10 39.85 26.06
CA LEU A 1055 16.92 41.04 26.27
C LEU A 1055 18.38 40.62 26.28
N THR A 1056 19.19 41.24 25.42
CA THR A 1056 20.63 41.10 25.47
C THR A 1056 21.25 42.29 26.20
N LEU A 1057 22.18 42.00 27.10
CA LEU A 1057 23.11 42.97 27.67
C LEU A 1057 24.50 42.74 27.08
N ASP A 1058 25.20 43.84 26.83
CA ASP A 1058 26.57 43.91 26.32
C ASP A 1058 27.19 45.12 27.04
N PHE A 1059 27.95 44.85 28.10
CA PHE A 1059 28.33 45.88 29.07
C PHE A 1059 29.50 46.73 28.58
N ASP A 1060 30.46 46.14 27.88
CA ASP A 1060 31.62 46.83 27.31
C ASP A 1060 31.39 47.32 25.86
N ASN A 1061 30.32 46.86 25.20
CA ASN A 1061 29.91 47.17 23.82
C ASN A 1061 30.86 46.63 22.74
N ASP A 1062 31.49 45.48 22.97
CA ASP A 1062 32.33 44.82 21.97
C ASP A 1062 31.54 43.99 20.94
N GLY A 1063 30.24 43.77 21.20
CA GLY A 1063 29.30 43.03 20.36
C GLY A 1063 29.10 41.57 20.74
N ILE A 1064 29.73 41.09 21.81
CA ILE A 1064 29.47 39.80 22.44
C ILE A 1064 28.48 40.04 23.61
N PRO A 1065 27.33 39.33 23.66
CA PRO A 1065 26.44 39.44 24.80
C PRO A 1065 27.08 38.88 26.06
N ASN A 1066 26.82 39.49 27.21
CA ASN A 1066 27.45 39.12 28.49
C ASN A 1066 27.37 37.62 28.83
N HIS A 1067 26.22 36.96 28.61
CA HIS A 1067 26.06 35.52 28.83
C HIS A 1067 26.87 34.61 27.88
N LEU A 1068 27.63 35.21 26.97
CA LEU A 1068 28.54 34.53 26.07
C LEU A 1068 29.93 35.18 26.12
N ASP A 1069 30.15 36.15 26.99
CA ASP A 1069 31.35 36.96 27.05
C ASP A 1069 32.15 36.61 28.30
N LEU A 1070 33.33 36.03 28.09
CA LEU A 1070 34.18 35.59 29.19
C LEU A 1070 34.80 36.76 29.99
N ASP A 1071 34.63 38.02 29.57
CA ASP A 1071 35.06 39.26 30.24
C ASP A 1071 34.07 40.38 29.93
N SER A 1072 32.83 40.26 30.43
CA SER A 1072 31.68 41.12 30.11
C SER A 1072 31.95 42.61 30.20
N ASP A 1073 32.88 43.06 31.06
CA ASP A 1073 33.21 44.47 31.24
C ASP A 1073 34.51 44.94 30.56
N GLY A 1074 35.21 44.00 29.91
CA GLY A 1074 36.39 44.23 29.08
C GLY A 1074 37.61 44.75 29.86
N ASP A 1075 37.69 44.49 31.17
CA ASP A 1075 38.79 44.96 32.01
C ASP A 1075 40.02 44.03 32.00
N GLY A 1076 39.90 42.88 31.33
CA GLY A 1076 40.95 41.89 31.16
C GLY A 1076 40.96 40.81 32.24
N CYS A 1077 39.88 40.71 33.02
CA CYS A 1077 39.65 39.66 34.00
C CYS A 1077 38.51 38.77 33.54
N THR A 1078 38.57 37.46 33.82
CA THR A 1078 37.48 36.59 33.39
C THR A 1078 36.32 36.66 34.36
N ASP A 1079 35.10 36.68 33.84
CA ASP A 1079 33.85 36.71 34.61
C ASP A 1079 33.78 35.53 35.62
N ALA A 1080 34.28 34.36 35.22
CA ALA A 1080 34.44 33.20 36.09
C ALA A 1080 35.20 33.45 37.41
N ILE A 1081 36.11 34.43 37.43
CA ILE A 1081 36.88 34.85 38.60
C ILE A 1081 36.24 36.05 39.31
N GLU A 1082 35.57 36.93 38.57
CA GLU A 1082 34.96 38.15 39.12
C GLU A 1082 33.58 37.91 39.71
N GLY A 1083 32.95 36.80 39.35
CA GLY A 1083 31.76 36.29 40.01
C GLY A 1083 31.93 36.19 41.54
N ALA A 1084 30.82 36.11 42.25
CA ALA A 1084 30.79 36.12 43.71
C ALA A 1084 31.41 34.86 44.35
N GLY A 1085 31.76 33.85 43.54
CA GLY A 1085 32.48 32.66 43.95
C GLY A 1085 33.91 32.96 44.42
N ASN A 1086 34.52 32.03 45.13
CA ASN A 1086 35.94 32.14 45.51
C ASN A 1086 36.77 31.16 44.66
N PHE A 1087 36.84 31.42 43.36
CA PHE A 1087 37.56 30.60 42.39
C PHE A 1087 38.93 31.21 42.07
N THR A 1088 39.81 30.40 41.49
CA THR A 1088 41.17 30.82 41.12
C THR A 1088 41.46 30.43 39.69
N ALA A 1089 42.34 31.17 39.02
CA ALA A 1089 42.75 30.88 37.63
C ALA A 1089 43.31 29.46 37.41
N SER A 1090 43.65 28.72 38.47
CA SER A 1090 44.07 27.31 38.38
C SER A 1090 42.92 26.32 38.16
N GLN A 1091 41.69 26.75 38.37
CA GLN A 1091 40.46 25.98 38.16
C GLN A 1091 39.87 26.21 36.77
N LEU A 1092 40.35 27.23 36.06
CA LEU A 1092 39.92 27.53 34.71
C LEU A 1092 40.75 26.76 33.67
N THR A 1093 40.11 26.43 32.56
CA THR A 1093 40.74 25.91 31.35
C THR A 1093 40.53 26.88 30.19
N SER A 1094 41.15 26.64 29.04
CA SER A 1094 40.78 27.39 27.84
C SER A 1094 39.36 27.01 27.44
N ALA A 1095 38.52 28.02 27.15
CA ALA A 1095 37.17 27.80 26.66
C ALA A 1095 37.22 27.11 25.29
N SER A 1096 36.23 26.26 25.05
CA SER A 1096 36.08 25.46 23.84
C SER A 1096 34.91 25.99 22.99
N GLY A 1097 34.32 25.12 22.16
CA GLY A 1097 33.23 25.50 21.25
C GLY A 1097 33.55 26.70 20.36
N THR A 1098 32.61 27.64 20.32
CA THR A 1098 32.69 28.88 19.54
C THR A 1098 33.45 30.00 20.26
N LEU A 1099 33.74 29.86 21.55
CA LEU A 1099 34.34 30.91 22.41
C LEU A 1099 35.87 30.96 22.34
N THR A 1100 36.50 30.05 21.59
CA THR A 1100 37.97 29.89 21.53
C THR A 1100 38.78 31.14 21.13
N SER A 1101 38.15 32.17 20.56
CA SER A 1101 38.81 33.39 20.10
C SER A 1101 38.74 34.59 21.07
N GLN A 1102 38.02 34.47 22.19
CA GLN A 1102 37.85 35.57 23.14
C GLN A 1102 39.13 35.90 23.90
N THR A 1103 39.19 37.05 24.56
CA THR A 1103 40.34 37.46 25.37
C THR A 1103 39.84 38.16 26.63
N PRO A 1104 40.01 37.56 27.82
CA PRO A 1104 40.69 36.28 28.09
C PRO A 1104 39.87 35.05 27.62
N ASN A 1105 40.54 34.02 27.09
CA ASN A 1105 39.90 32.76 26.69
C ASN A 1105 40.04 31.73 27.83
N GLN A 1106 39.29 31.91 28.93
CA GLN A 1106 39.23 30.91 30.00
C GLN A 1106 37.84 30.84 30.67
N ASN A 1107 37.36 29.62 30.93
CA ASN A 1107 36.12 29.30 31.66
C ASN A 1107 36.35 28.04 32.54
N PHE A 1108 35.31 27.44 33.14
CA PHE A 1108 35.46 26.23 33.96
C PHE A 1108 35.60 24.91 33.16
N GLY A 1109 35.50 24.98 31.84
CA GLY A 1109 35.61 23.85 30.92
C GLY A 1109 34.36 22.95 30.89
N THR A 1110 34.39 21.94 30.03
CA THR A 1110 33.20 21.19 29.58
C THR A 1110 32.66 20.12 30.54
N THR A 1111 32.94 20.21 31.84
CA THR A 1111 32.46 19.21 32.82
C THR A 1111 31.30 19.75 33.63
N VAL A 1112 30.10 19.50 33.11
CA VAL A 1112 28.85 20.11 33.57
C VAL A 1112 27.84 19.13 34.14
N ASP A 1113 26.79 19.67 34.77
CA ASP A 1113 25.63 18.88 35.16
C ASP A 1113 24.60 18.74 34.01
N ALA A 1114 23.40 18.23 34.30
CA ALA A 1114 22.41 17.97 33.25
C ALA A 1114 21.77 19.23 32.65
N ASN A 1115 22.01 20.40 33.24
CA ASN A 1115 21.52 21.69 32.75
C ASN A 1115 22.70 22.58 32.30
N GLY A 1116 23.85 22.00 31.92
CA GLY A 1116 24.99 22.76 31.40
C GLY A 1116 25.80 23.56 32.41
N VAL A 1117 25.41 23.60 33.69
CA VAL A 1117 26.19 24.35 34.71
C VAL A 1117 27.49 23.63 35.10
N PRO A 1118 28.66 24.30 35.18
CA PRO A 1118 29.92 23.71 35.62
C PRO A 1118 29.81 23.00 36.98
N THR A 1119 30.16 21.72 37.01
CA THR A 1119 30.07 20.91 38.25
C THR A 1119 30.95 21.43 39.39
N VAL A 1120 32.01 22.19 39.07
CA VAL A 1120 32.92 22.82 40.04
C VAL A 1120 32.27 23.99 40.78
N VAL A 1121 31.30 24.65 40.15
CA VAL A 1121 30.51 25.76 40.71
C VAL A 1121 29.27 25.22 41.43
N GLY A 1122 28.67 24.18 40.85
CA GLY A 1122 27.47 23.50 41.33
C GLY A 1122 26.19 24.08 40.75
N ALA A 1123 25.11 23.30 40.77
CA ALA A 1123 23.84 23.53 40.05
C ALA A 1123 23.10 24.86 40.30
N SER A 1124 23.61 25.77 41.13
CA SER A 1124 23.04 27.11 41.33
C SER A 1124 23.86 28.23 40.69
N GLY A 1125 24.97 27.89 40.03
CA GLY A 1125 25.95 28.84 39.55
C GLY A 1125 26.53 29.72 40.66
N GLN A 1126 27.19 30.81 40.26
CA GLN A 1126 27.61 31.90 41.12
C GLN A 1126 26.82 33.17 40.82
N ALA A 1127 26.80 34.11 41.77
CA ALA A 1127 26.20 35.42 41.54
C ALA A 1127 27.19 36.35 40.81
N LEU A 1128 26.68 37.41 40.18
CA LEU A 1128 27.44 38.31 39.29
C LEU A 1128 28.76 38.90 39.85
N GLY A 1129 28.85 39.13 41.16
CA GLY A 1129 30.07 39.68 41.76
C GLY A 1129 30.46 41.04 41.18
N ASP A 1130 31.69 41.13 40.65
CA ASP A 1130 32.29 42.30 40.01
C ASP A 1130 32.39 42.17 38.47
N ALA A 1131 31.92 41.07 37.85
CA ALA A 1131 32.06 40.76 36.41
C ALA A 1131 31.48 41.80 35.43
N GLN A 1132 30.67 42.74 35.93
CA GLN A 1132 30.09 43.82 35.13
C GLN A 1132 30.49 45.20 35.71
N ASN A 1133 31.72 45.32 36.20
CA ASN A 1133 32.20 46.53 36.86
C ASN A 1133 33.70 46.76 36.60
N ALA A 1134 33.98 47.30 35.40
CA ALA A 1134 35.33 47.58 34.88
C ALA A 1134 36.21 48.52 35.75
N SER A 1135 35.66 49.02 36.87
CA SER A 1135 36.41 49.75 37.88
C SER A 1135 37.06 48.84 38.95
N VAL A 1136 36.83 47.53 38.94
CA VAL A 1136 37.16 46.59 40.04
C VAL A 1136 37.96 45.34 39.61
N ASN A 1137 39.07 45.48 38.89
CA ASN A 1137 40.02 44.38 38.62
C ASN A 1137 40.88 43.92 39.85
N SER A 1138 40.29 43.74 41.03
CA SER A 1138 41.04 43.34 42.23
C SER A 1138 41.21 41.83 42.37
N GLN A 1139 40.38 41.05 41.67
CA GLN A 1139 40.33 39.59 41.74
C GLN A 1139 41.31 38.92 40.76
N CYS A 1140 41.55 39.49 39.58
CA CYS A 1140 42.54 38.98 38.60
C CYS A 1140 43.98 39.45 38.80
N ASN A 1141 44.19 40.56 39.51
CA ASN A 1141 45.52 41.07 39.78
C ASN A 1141 46.25 40.18 40.80
N THR A 1142 46.97 39.18 40.32
CA THR A 1142 48.02 38.47 41.06
C THR A 1142 49.25 39.37 41.30
N PHE A 1143 49.06 40.54 41.91
CA PHE A 1143 50.13 41.21 42.63
C PHE A 1143 50.48 40.35 43.83
N CYS A 1144 51.61 39.64 43.74
CA CYS A 1144 52.13 38.87 44.86
C CYS A 1144 52.65 39.83 45.95
N TYR A 1145 51.77 40.28 46.84
CA TYR A 1145 52.20 40.76 48.15
C TYR A 1145 52.52 39.54 48.98
N LYS A 1146 53.80 39.31 49.30
CA LYS A 1146 54.10 38.48 50.47
C LYS A 1146 53.43 39.20 51.65
N PRO A 1147 52.52 38.55 52.42
CA PRO A 1147 52.02 39.14 53.64
C PRO A 1147 53.22 39.61 54.47
N ALA A 1148 53.11 40.77 55.12
CA ALA A 1148 54.18 41.22 56.00
C ALA A 1148 54.59 40.05 56.91
N ILE A 1149 55.89 39.69 56.93
CA ILE A 1149 56.41 38.72 57.90
C ILE A 1149 56.10 39.32 59.28
N THR A 1150 55.09 38.75 59.96
CA THR A 1150 54.62 39.18 61.29
C THR A 1150 55.35 38.44 62.40
N ASP A 1151 56.16 37.47 62.03
CA ASP A 1151 57.15 36.79 62.85
C ASP A 1151 58.06 37.88 63.44
N GLY A 1152 58.08 38.02 64.76
CA GLY A 1152 58.56 39.19 65.51
C GLY A 1152 60.05 39.55 65.41
N ASN A 1153 60.75 39.19 64.33
CA ASN A 1153 62.09 39.64 64.01
C ASN A 1153 62.03 40.72 62.91
N THR A 1154 62.11 41.97 63.32
CA THR A 1154 62.22 43.10 62.40
C THR A 1154 63.69 43.47 62.16
N TYR A 1155 64.11 43.53 60.89
CA TYR A 1155 65.46 43.94 60.52
C TYR A 1155 65.44 45.40 60.05
N PRO A 1156 66.30 46.30 60.54
CA PRO A 1156 66.29 47.69 60.06
C PRO A 1156 66.70 47.74 58.58
N SER A 1157 65.93 48.42 57.73
CA SER A 1157 66.32 48.65 56.34
C SER A 1157 67.52 49.59 56.31
N LYS A 1158 68.65 49.14 55.78
CA LYS A 1158 69.92 49.88 55.82
C LYS A 1158 70.18 50.75 54.59
N HIS A 1159 69.37 50.58 53.56
CA HIS A 1159 69.51 51.29 52.30
C HIS A 1159 68.19 51.95 51.91
N GLY A 1160 68.25 53.19 51.45
CA GLY A 1160 67.08 53.89 50.97
C GLY A 1160 67.43 55.21 50.29
N ILE A 1161 66.56 55.61 49.35
CA ILE A 1161 66.61 56.88 48.64
C ILE A 1161 65.33 57.68 48.95
N THR A 1162 65.47 58.85 49.57
CA THR A 1162 64.33 59.73 49.87
C THR A 1162 64.50 61.08 49.19
N ALA A 1163 63.46 61.52 48.47
CA ALA A 1163 63.35 62.88 47.94
C ALA A 1163 62.76 63.86 48.97
N LEU A 1164 62.44 63.38 50.18
CA LEU A 1164 61.85 64.17 51.26
C LEU A 1164 62.88 64.66 52.29
N GLY A 1165 64.17 64.44 52.04
CA GLY A 1165 65.26 64.91 52.90
C GLY A 1165 65.35 64.20 54.25
N ARG A 1166 64.71 63.03 54.39
CA ARG A 1166 64.59 62.31 55.67
C ARG A 1166 65.73 61.34 55.99
N ALA A 1167 66.77 61.26 55.18
CA ALA A 1167 67.86 60.32 55.46
C ALA A 1167 68.63 60.69 56.73
N GLY A 1168 68.85 59.71 57.62
CA GLY A 1168 69.73 59.83 58.78
C GLY A 1168 69.00 59.94 60.13
N VAL A 1169 69.82 59.96 61.19
CA VAL A 1169 69.40 59.83 62.60
C VAL A 1169 68.54 60.99 63.10
N GLU A 1170 68.66 62.18 62.52
CA GLU A 1170 67.91 63.38 62.95
C GLU A 1170 66.51 63.48 62.32
N ASN A 1171 66.13 62.54 61.45
CA ASN A 1171 64.88 62.57 60.68
C ASN A 1171 64.10 61.24 60.82
N ASP A 1172 63.68 60.94 62.05
CA ASP A 1172 62.96 59.71 62.44
C ASP A 1172 63.72 58.41 62.15
N ASN A 1173 65.05 58.49 61.99
CA ASN A 1173 65.91 57.34 61.75
C ASN A 1173 65.61 56.61 60.42
N TRP A 1174 65.13 57.32 59.40
CA TRP A 1174 64.88 56.77 58.07
C TRP A 1174 66.21 56.48 57.32
N PRO A 1175 66.33 55.37 56.56
CA PRO A 1175 65.30 54.40 56.18
C PRO A 1175 65.02 53.30 57.22
N MET A 1176 65.78 53.23 58.31
CA MET A 1176 65.68 52.14 59.29
C MET A 1176 64.34 52.08 60.04
N VAL A 1177 63.58 53.19 60.05
CA VAL A 1177 62.19 53.24 60.52
C VAL A 1177 61.25 52.38 59.67
N ARG A 1178 61.62 52.08 58.43
CA ARG A 1178 61.00 51.01 57.64
C ARG A 1178 61.82 49.76 57.91
N GLN A 1179 61.21 48.73 58.46
CA GLN A 1179 61.89 47.49 58.78
C GLN A 1179 61.56 46.43 57.71
N SER A 1180 62.48 45.48 57.57
CA SER A 1180 62.38 44.29 56.72
C SER A 1180 62.35 44.54 55.22
N ALA A 1181 62.78 45.73 54.75
CA ALA A 1181 63.04 46.01 53.34
C ALA A 1181 64.54 46.06 53.04
N TRP A 1182 64.95 45.52 51.90
CA TRP A 1182 66.34 45.62 51.43
C TRP A 1182 66.67 47.02 50.90
N THR A 1183 65.70 47.73 50.34
CA THR A 1183 65.82 49.13 49.91
C THR A 1183 64.49 49.86 50.12
N VAL A 1184 64.56 51.09 50.62
CA VAL A 1184 63.38 51.93 50.87
C VAL A 1184 63.42 53.15 49.95
N LEU A 1185 62.40 53.32 49.10
CA LEU A 1185 62.28 54.49 48.23
C LEU A 1185 61.14 55.38 48.73
N GLU A 1186 61.35 56.69 48.83
CA GLU A 1186 60.34 57.60 49.35
C GLU A 1186 60.33 58.96 48.61
N ALA A 1187 59.18 59.36 48.09
CA ALA A 1187 58.96 60.67 47.48
C ALA A 1187 57.47 61.05 47.49
N LYS A 1188 57.15 62.35 47.46
CA LYS A 1188 55.77 62.84 47.37
C LYS A 1188 55.27 62.98 45.92
N THR A 1189 56.16 63.40 45.02
CA THR A 1189 55.80 63.77 43.63
C THR A 1189 56.91 63.44 42.62
N LYS A 1190 57.95 62.70 43.04
CA LYS A 1190 59.11 62.37 42.21
C LYS A 1190 59.16 60.87 42.00
N GLY A 1191 59.20 60.43 40.75
CA GLY A 1191 59.42 59.02 40.43
C GLY A 1191 60.88 58.62 40.66
N PHE A 1192 61.13 57.34 40.94
CA PHE A 1192 62.46 56.76 40.84
C PHE A 1192 62.75 56.50 39.36
N VAL A 1193 63.61 57.33 38.77
CA VAL A 1193 63.98 57.21 37.36
C VAL A 1193 65.34 56.53 37.28
N VAL A 1194 65.35 55.32 36.74
CA VAL A 1194 66.59 54.63 36.39
C VAL A 1194 67.07 55.14 35.02
N ASN A 1195 68.38 55.29 34.83
CA ASN A 1195 68.92 55.69 33.54
C ASN A 1195 68.48 54.70 32.44
N ARG A 1196 67.91 55.24 31.36
CA ARG A 1196 67.45 54.49 30.19
C ARG A 1196 68.57 54.48 29.16
N VAL A 1197 69.01 53.29 28.75
CA VAL A 1197 70.22 53.11 27.94
C VAL A 1197 69.97 52.07 26.87
N LYS A 1198 70.46 52.29 25.63
CA LYS A 1198 70.42 51.25 24.60
C LYS A 1198 71.49 50.20 24.86
N PHE A 1199 71.22 48.96 24.49
CA PHE A 1199 72.22 47.89 24.47
C PHE A 1199 72.53 47.47 23.03
N ASN A 1200 73.81 47.17 22.77
CA ASN A 1200 74.24 46.57 21.51
C ASN A 1200 74.09 45.04 21.54
N THR A 1201 74.35 44.40 20.40
CA THR A 1201 74.27 42.94 20.25
C THR A 1201 75.26 42.15 21.12
N SER A 1202 76.31 42.80 21.65
CA SER A 1202 77.25 42.21 22.61
C SER A 1202 76.80 42.40 24.07
N ASN A 1203 75.54 42.80 24.29
CA ASN A 1203 74.94 43.03 25.59
C ASN A 1203 75.69 44.10 26.42
N GLN A 1204 76.19 45.14 25.77
CA GLN A 1204 76.84 46.28 26.43
C GLN A 1204 76.03 47.57 26.26
N PRO A 1205 75.97 48.44 27.29
CA PRO A 1205 75.26 49.71 27.24
C PRO A 1205 75.98 50.70 26.31
N VAL A 1206 75.28 51.17 25.28
CA VAL A 1206 75.77 52.07 24.23
C VAL A 1206 74.95 53.35 24.12
N ALA A 1207 75.53 54.37 23.52
CA ALA A 1207 74.86 55.60 23.13
C ALA A 1207 73.86 55.34 21.99
N ASP A 1208 73.09 56.37 21.63
CA ASP A 1208 72.09 56.27 20.55
C ASP A 1208 72.65 55.86 19.18
N ASN A 1209 73.95 56.04 18.97
CA ASN A 1209 74.67 55.57 17.78
C ASN A 1209 74.91 54.05 17.74
N GLY A 1210 74.45 53.30 18.76
CA GLY A 1210 74.51 51.85 18.84
C GLY A 1210 75.91 51.24 19.07
N THR A 1211 76.97 52.06 19.17
CA THR A 1211 78.36 51.57 19.14
C THR A 1211 79.26 52.14 20.24
N THR A 1212 79.07 53.39 20.67
CA THR A 1212 79.89 53.99 21.73
C THR A 1212 79.41 53.51 23.10
N LEU A 1213 80.26 52.84 23.87
CA LEU A 1213 79.93 52.44 25.25
C LEU A 1213 79.68 53.67 26.13
N VAL A 1214 78.52 53.72 26.80
CA VAL A 1214 78.16 54.82 27.72
C VAL A 1214 78.41 54.49 29.18
N ILE A 1215 78.62 53.21 29.50
CA ILE A 1215 79.12 52.77 30.80
C ILE A 1215 80.36 51.94 30.52
N THR A 1216 81.54 52.51 30.80
CA THR A 1216 82.84 51.87 30.56
C THR A 1216 83.37 51.12 31.78
N ASN A 1217 82.86 51.43 32.98
CA ASN A 1217 83.23 50.79 34.24
C ASN A 1217 81.96 50.41 35.05
N PRO A 1218 81.21 49.37 34.63
CA PRO A 1218 80.05 48.91 35.39
C PRO A 1218 80.47 48.30 36.74
N VAL A 1219 79.66 48.49 37.78
CA VAL A 1219 79.87 47.93 39.12
C VAL A 1219 78.71 47.03 39.50
N GLU A 1220 78.97 46.00 40.30
CA GLU A 1220 77.94 45.06 40.75
C GLU A 1220 76.78 45.79 41.44
N GLY A 1221 75.55 45.42 41.09
CA GLY A 1221 74.31 46.05 41.56
C GLY A 1221 73.90 47.31 40.79
N MET A 1222 74.69 47.78 39.80
CA MET A 1222 74.28 48.90 38.96
C MET A 1222 73.03 48.54 38.16
N MET A 1223 72.04 49.44 38.13
CA MET A 1223 70.77 49.23 37.45
C MET A 1223 70.58 50.23 36.31
N VAL A 1224 70.12 49.74 35.16
CA VAL A 1224 69.72 50.55 34.01
C VAL A 1224 68.44 50.00 33.40
N TYR A 1225 67.63 50.83 32.77
CA TYR A 1225 66.55 50.34 31.91
C TYR A 1225 67.09 50.20 30.49
N ASP A 1226 67.17 48.98 29.98
CA ASP A 1226 67.57 48.69 28.61
C ASP A 1226 66.42 49.03 27.65
N THR A 1227 66.61 50.06 26.84
CA THR A 1227 65.60 50.49 25.85
C THR A 1227 65.64 49.69 24.55
N THR A 1228 66.69 48.90 24.30
CA THR A 1228 66.72 47.97 23.16
C THR A 1228 65.89 46.73 23.48
N ASN A 1229 66.06 46.17 24.68
CA ASN A 1229 65.39 44.92 25.08
C ASN A 1229 64.15 45.14 25.97
N ASN A 1230 63.75 46.39 26.23
CA ASN A 1230 62.61 46.77 27.06
C ASN A 1230 62.56 46.09 28.44
N CYS A 1231 63.70 46.03 29.14
CA CYS A 1231 63.80 45.36 30.44
C CYS A 1231 64.64 46.20 31.43
N LEU A 1232 64.39 46.06 32.72
CA LEU A 1232 65.33 46.53 33.75
C LEU A 1232 66.52 45.56 33.80
N LYS A 1233 67.74 46.07 33.59
CA LYS A 1233 68.98 45.29 33.70
C LYS A 1233 69.74 45.63 34.98
N VAL A 1234 70.28 44.59 35.61
CA VAL A 1234 71.23 44.69 36.72
C VAL A 1234 72.57 44.16 36.24
N TYR A 1235 73.64 44.90 36.51
CA TYR A 1235 75.00 44.38 36.36
C TYR A 1235 75.33 43.53 37.57
N THR A 1236 75.39 42.22 37.42
CA THR A 1236 75.62 41.29 38.53
C THR A 1236 76.43 40.08 38.06
N SER A 1237 76.81 39.21 38.98
CA SER A 1237 77.30 37.87 38.70
C SER A 1237 76.21 36.84 38.98
N ASN A 1238 76.09 35.83 38.12
CA ASN A 1238 75.20 34.67 38.31
C ASN A 1238 75.97 33.42 38.72
N ASP A 1239 77.28 33.52 38.92
CA ASP A 1239 78.21 32.41 39.18
C ASP A 1239 78.98 32.59 40.50
N GLY A 1240 78.45 33.38 41.43
CA GLY A 1240 79.05 33.57 42.76
C GLY A 1240 80.25 34.52 42.79
N GLY A 1241 80.31 35.46 41.86
CA GLY A 1241 81.28 36.56 41.80
C GLY A 1241 82.42 36.39 40.79
N THR A 1242 82.37 35.39 39.89
CA THR A 1242 83.49 35.09 38.98
C THR A 1242 83.36 35.69 37.58
N THR A 1243 82.14 35.89 37.07
CA THR A 1243 81.88 36.65 35.84
C THR A 1243 80.73 37.63 36.04
N PHE A 1244 80.91 38.85 35.54
CA PHE A 1244 79.93 39.93 35.63
C PHE A 1244 79.41 40.31 34.26
N ASN A 1245 78.09 40.44 34.16
CA ASN A 1245 77.43 40.90 32.95
C ASN A 1245 76.13 41.63 33.28
N TRP A 1246 75.54 42.27 32.28
CA TRP A 1246 74.21 42.89 32.39
C TRP A 1246 73.13 41.84 32.16
N TYR A 1247 72.30 41.60 33.16
CA TYR A 1247 71.21 40.63 33.07
C TYR A 1247 69.87 41.35 33.12
N CYS A 1248 68.96 41.04 32.18
CA CYS A 1248 67.56 41.44 32.33
C CYS A 1248 67.01 40.77 33.57
N MET A 1249 66.30 41.53 34.39
CA MET A 1249 65.35 40.97 35.33
C MET A 1249 64.12 40.53 34.53
N SER A 1250 64.21 39.37 33.89
CA SER A 1250 63.15 38.80 33.04
C SER A 1250 62.38 37.68 33.73
N THR A 1251 62.79 37.28 34.94
CA THR A 1251 62.15 36.23 35.72
C THR A 1251 61.69 36.83 37.04
N GLN A 1252 60.38 36.84 37.29
CA GLN A 1252 59.82 37.20 38.58
C GLN A 1252 59.83 35.95 39.46
N THR A 1253 60.98 35.62 40.05
CA THR A 1253 61.04 34.50 40.99
C THR A 1253 60.49 34.92 42.34
N CYS A 1254 59.52 34.17 42.87
CA CYS A 1254 59.34 34.02 44.31
C CYS A 1254 60.15 32.79 44.77
N PRO A 1255 61.43 32.91 45.12
CA PRO A 1255 62.07 31.87 45.89
C PRO A 1255 61.54 31.95 47.33
N ASN A 1256 61.23 30.80 47.90
CA ASN A 1256 60.77 30.61 49.29
C ASN A 1256 61.59 31.43 50.31
#